data_AF-A0A934HKA6-F1
#
_entry.id   AF-A0A934HKA6-F1
#
_cell.length_a   1.000
_cell.length_b   1.000
_cell.length_c   1.000
_cell.angle_alpha   90.00
_cell.angle_beta   90.00
_cell.angle_gamma   90.00
#
_symmetry.space_group_name_H-M   'P 1'
#
loop_
_entity.id
_entity.type
_entity.pdbx_description
1 polymer ?
#
loop_
_entity_poly.entity_id
_entity_poly.type
_entity_poly.pdbx_seq_one_letter_code
_entity_poly.pdbx_strand_id
1 'polypeptide(L)'
;MTTENQSQPSAARPAINPLRGLRLTKSARRRIRLAITYLLLVIGAFLMAFPLIWMFLASFKPEWQILTNPPIWIPSQWIHVQAGDTTKEIALWKVDNPEGKEERVFTIGTRRYTTVVDINALADALIAVPPEDLSEAKAQDVGGVMLNVRSQKGGGKVVALARDGSNLVVAPVEAVVAVAQRMPLDMVNAGKRANVNIGDFKFQARELDAGIVVPLGPESQLTVVVPKTTGAEIFLVPPETLADPQFFPIGNTDLQLYTLTDHPADERFVQVGLETWQPVLDMDEALEYGYTLPTADLPGSPEMRTFELATLPVYRLTQDDGSTQDVILLTQTGPNSFVIPVDDAKTIRLSPLEKLSYPFVKTVNGVSLRYLKDYEEQGKKHSIAIVGERIDMTMVVPQAAISEAFDVKSDSLKRVLKIKFRYQNYTEALSRDVGGATFMTFYKNSALVVLLNLTGIYLSVIPVAYGFARLQAPGKNTMFLLLLSTMMIPFPVLLIPTYEIFKSLGMLNTLWPLFIRSFFGSAFFTFLLRQFFMSVPRELEEAARIDGANTLRVLWNVMLPLSKPALLTIGIFTFWWNWNSFFEPFVYVSNIKNFTVTVGLAFFKGQYVYNYHWLMAAGMTTIVPIIVLFFLAQRYFIEGIQLTGLKG
;
A
#
# COMPACT_ATOMS: atom_id res chain seq x y z
N MET A 1 -6.52 -108.56 -2.06
CA MET A 1 -7.83 -108.86 -2.66
C MET A 1 -8.74 -107.69 -2.37
N THR A 2 -9.25 -107.06 -3.44
CA THR A 2 -10.50 -106.26 -3.52
C THR A 2 -10.87 -105.33 -2.36
N THR A 3 -10.84 -104.02 -2.61
CA THR A 3 -11.95 -103.11 -2.25
C THR A 3 -11.84 -101.78 -3.01
N GLU A 4 -12.98 -101.38 -3.57
CA GLU A 4 -13.31 -100.01 -3.99
C GLU A 4 -13.04 -98.98 -2.89
N ASN A 5 -12.67 -97.76 -3.28
CA ASN A 5 -13.34 -96.59 -2.70
C ASN A 5 -13.29 -95.38 -3.65
N GLN A 6 -14.46 -94.80 -3.87
CA GLN A 6 -14.66 -93.51 -4.51
C GLN A 6 -14.42 -92.38 -3.50
N SER A 7 -13.73 -91.30 -3.89
CA SER A 7 -13.95 -89.97 -3.28
C SER A 7 -13.33 -88.83 -4.10
N GLN A 8 -14.24 -88.10 -4.77
CA GLN A 8 -14.30 -86.64 -5.04
C GLN A 8 -13.18 -85.89 -5.82
N PRO A 9 -13.57 -84.89 -6.65
CA PRO A 9 -12.65 -84.11 -7.48
C PRO A 9 -12.10 -82.89 -6.73
N SER A 10 -10.78 -82.70 -6.75
CA SER A 10 -10.14 -81.44 -6.34
C SER A 10 -9.95 -80.55 -7.55
N ALA A 11 -10.71 -79.44 -7.59
CA ALA A 11 -10.60 -78.40 -8.61
C ALA A 11 -9.25 -77.68 -8.51
N ALA A 12 -8.31 -78.02 -9.39
CA ALA A 12 -7.13 -77.21 -9.62
C ALA A 12 -7.53 -75.92 -10.35
N ARG A 13 -7.53 -74.79 -9.61
CA ARG A 13 -7.79 -73.45 -10.14
C ARG A 13 -6.81 -73.13 -11.28
N PRO A 14 -7.26 -72.65 -12.46
CA PRO A 14 -6.36 -72.04 -13.42
C PRO A 14 -5.81 -70.74 -12.81
N ALA A 15 -4.50 -70.56 -12.87
CA ALA A 15 -3.85 -69.32 -12.48
C ALA A 15 -4.36 -68.16 -13.35
N ILE A 16 -5.31 -67.39 -12.84
CA ILE A 16 -5.72 -66.12 -13.42
C ILE A 16 -4.55 -65.16 -13.19
N ASN A 17 -3.80 -64.89 -14.25
CA ASN A 17 -2.77 -63.86 -14.28
C ASN A 17 -3.49 -62.48 -14.36
N PRO A 18 -3.57 -61.66 -13.30
CA PRO A 18 -4.50 -60.53 -13.24
C PRO A 18 -3.90 -59.24 -13.82
N LEU A 19 -2.92 -59.32 -14.71
CA LEU A 19 -2.23 -58.14 -15.26
C LEU A 19 -2.19 -58.16 -16.79
N ARG A 20 -3.36 -58.22 -17.42
CA ARG A 20 -3.51 -57.71 -18.79
C ARG A 20 -3.61 -56.19 -18.73
N GLY A 21 -2.49 -55.54 -18.44
CA GLY A 21 -2.38 -54.09 -18.44
C GLY A 21 -2.81 -53.53 -19.79
N LEU A 22 -3.83 -52.66 -19.79
CA LEU A 22 -4.28 -51.90 -20.96
C LEU A 22 -3.07 -51.17 -21.58
N ARG A 23 -2.50 -51.74 -22.65
CA ARG A 23 -1.46 -51.07 -23.44
C ARG A 23 -2.12 -49.90 -24.18
N LEU A 24 -2.03 -48.70 -23.60
CA LEU A 24 -2.47 -47.46 -24.23
C LEU A 24 -1.92 -47.37 -25.66
N THR A 25 -2.80 -47.13 -26.63
CA THR A 25 -2.43 -46.97 -28.05
C THR A 25 -1.49 -45.77 -28.23
N LYS A 26 -0.66 -45.77 -29.28
CA LYS A 26 0.26 -44.66 -29.59
C LYS A 26 -0.49 -43.30 -29.70
N SER A 27 -1.73 -43.32 -30.19
CA SER A 27 -2.61 -42.14 -30.26
C SER A 27 -3.05 -41.66 -28.88
N ALA A 28 -3.43 -42.56 -27.97
CA ALA A 28 -3.79 -42.22 -26.59
C ALA A 28 -2.59 -41.62 -25.82
N ARG A 29 -1.39 -42.20 -25.95
CA ARG A 29 -0.16 -41.62 -25.37
C ARG A 29 0.15 -40.23 -25.90
N ARG A 30 -0.06 -39.97 -27.20
CA ARG A 30 0.13 -38.63 -27.79
C ARG A 30 -0.87 -37.61 -27.23
N ARG A 31 -2.15 -37.98 -27.09
CA ARG A 31 -3.19 -37.11 -26.51
C ARG A 31 -2.91 -36.80 -25.03
N ILE A 32 -2.54 -37.81 -24.25
CA ILE A 32 -2.19 -37.64 -22.83
C ILE A 32 -0.96 -36.73 -22.69
N ARG A 33 0.09 -36.95 -23.50
CA ARG A 33 1.28 -36.09 -23.50
C ARG A 33 0.91 -34.64 -23.82
N LEU A 34 0.12 -34.40 -24.88
CA LEU A 34 -0.35 -33.06 -25.23
C LEU A 34 -1.16 -32.42 -24.09
N ALA A 35 -2.09 -33.17 -23.48
CA ALA A 35 -2.88 -32.68 -22.35
C ALA A 35 -2.00 -32.28 -21.16
N ILE A 36 -1.01 -33.10 -20.80
CA ILE A 36 -0.04 -32.78 -19.74
C ILE A 36 0.78 -31.55 -20.12
N THR A 37 1.26 -31.45 -21.36
CA THR A 37 2.01 -30.27 -21.82
C THR A 37 1.16 -29.00 -21.73
N TYR A 38 -0.08 -29.02 -22.22
CA TYR A 38 -0.97 -27.86 -22.12
C TYR A 38 -1.30 -27.51 -20.67
N LEU A 39 -1.53 -28.51 -19.80
CA LEU A 39 -1.75 -28.27 -18.39
C LEU A 39 -0.55 -27.56 -17.73
N LEU A 40 0.66 -28.05 -17.99
CA LEU A 40 1.90 -27.43 -17.49
C LEU A 40 2.09 -26.01 -18.04
N LEU A 41 1.79 -25.79 -19.33
CA LEU A 41 1.85 -24.46 -19.94
C LEU A 41 0.83 -23.50 -19.34
N VAL A 42 -0.39 -23.96 -19.05
CA VAL A 42 -1.44 -23.13 -18.42
C VAL A 42 -1.06 -22.79 -16.98
N ILE A 43 -0.56 -23.76 -16.20
CA ILE A 43 -0.07 -23.51 -14.84
C ILE A 43 1.10 -22.52 -14.87
N GLY A 44 2.06 -22.72 -15.78
CA GLY A 44 3.17 -21.80 -15.97
C GLY A 44 2.71 -20.39 -16.36
N ALA A 45 1.75 -20.27 -17.27
CA ALA A 45 1.18 -19.00 -17.67
C ALA A 45 0.46 -18.29 -16.51
N PHE A 46 -0.31 -19.03 -15.70
CA PHE A 46 -0.99 -18.46 -14.54
C PHE A 46 0.00 -17.98 -13.47
N LEU A 47 1.06 -18.76 -13.21
CA LEU A 47 2.12 -18.37 -12.28
C LEU A 47 2.88 -17.12 -12.76
N MET A 48 3.12 -17.00 -14.07
CA MET A 48 3.76 -15.82 -14.66
C MET A 48 2.82 -14.59 -14.68
N ALA A 49 1.51 -14.80 -14.85
CA ALA A 49 0.51 -13.73 -14.85
C ALA A 49 0.16 -13.25 -13.43
N PHE A 50 0.42 -14.06 -12.41
CA PHE A 50 0.04 -13.77 -11.02
C PHE A 50 0.51 -12.39 -10.54
N PRO A 51 1.80 -11.98 -10.67
CA PRO A 51 2.24 -10.66 -10.23
C PRO A 51 1.53 -9.52 -10.97
N LEU A 52 1.22 -9.71 -12.26
CA LEU A 52 0.55 -8.70 -13.09
C LEU A 52 -0.93 -8.57 -12.73
N ILE A 53 -1.63 -9.68 -12.48
CA ILE A 53 -3.02 -9.69 -12.00
C ILE A 53 -3.08 -9.04 -10.62
N TRP A 54 -2.14 -9.38 -9.72
CA TRP A 54 -2.06 -8.79 -8.40
C TRP A 54 -1.81 -7.28 -8.47
N MET A 55 -0.85 -6.84 -9.29
CA MET A 55 -0.54 -5.42 -9.48
C MET A 55 -1.73 -4.66 -10.07
N PHE A 56 -2.40 -5.23 -11.07
CA PHE A 56 -3.61 -4.66 -11.66
C PHE A 56 -4.70 -4.48 -10.61
N LEU A 57 -5.03 -5.52 -9.84
CA LEU A 57 -6.06 -5.41 -8.80
C LEU A 57 -5.62 -4.45 -7.69
N ALA A 58 -4.37 -4.52 -7.25
CA ALA A 58 -3.81 -3.66 -6.20
C ALA A 58 -3.79 -2.18 -6.58
N SER A 59 -3.68 -1.86 -7.87
CA SER A 59 -3.77 -0.47 -8.35
C SER A 59 -5.11 0.20 -8.07
N PHE A 60 -6.18 -0.58 -7.87
CA PHE A 60 -7.52 -0.07 -7.49
C PHE A 60 -7.81 -0.19 -5.99
N LYS A 61 -6.90 -0.79 -5.21
CA LYS A 61 -7.08 -1.01 -3.77
C LYS A 61 -6.66 0.22 -2.97
N PRO A 62 -7.31 0.51 -1.83
CA PRO A 62 -6.75 1.40 -0.82
C PRO A 62 -5.51 0.75 -0.18
N GLU A 63 -4.63 1.57 0.40
CA GLU A 63 -3.34 1.13 0.94
C GLU A 63 -3.43 -0.01 1.95
N TRP A 64 -4.34 0.12 2.93
CA TRP A 64 -4.55 -0.89 3.98
C TRP A 64 -4.90 -2.27 3.41
N GLN A 65 -5.55 -2.33 2.24
CA GLN A 65 -5.99 -3.58 1.63
C GLN A 65 -4.84 -4.31 0.92
N ILE A 66 -3.80 -3.60 0.46
CA ILE A 66 -2.70 -4.18 -0.32
C ILE A 66 -1.84 -5.13 0.51
N LEU A 67 -1.64 -4.82 1.80
CA LEU A 67 -0.81 -5.60 2.71
C LEU A 67 -1.62 -6.45 3.70
N THR A 68 -2.94 -6.56 3.53
CA THR A 68 -3.79 -7.38 4.41
C THR A 68 -3.51 -8.88 4.20
N ASN A 69 -3.42 -9.65 5.29
CA ASN A 69 -3.27 -11.11 5.29
C ASN A 69 -4.47 -11.77 6.01
N PRO A 70 -5.23 -12.69 5.36
CA PRO A 70 -5.10 -13.15 3.98
C PRO A 70 -5.40 -12.06 2.95
N PRO A 71 -4.82 -12.14 1.73
CA PRO A 71 -4.98 -11.13 0.70
C PRO A 71 -6.43 -11.03 0.23
N ILE A 72 -6.97 -9.82 0.23
CA ILE A 72 -8.29 -9.53 -0.34
C ILE A 72 -8.11 -9.32 -1.84
N TRP A 73 -8.67 -10.21 -2.66
CA TRP A 73 -8.46 -10.22 -4.11
C TRP A 73 -9.18 -9.06 -4.81
N ILE A 74 -10.49 -8.93 -4.55
CA ILE A 74 -11.34 -7.94 -5.21
C ILE A 74 -11.21 -6.60 -4.47
N PRO A 75 -10.93 -5.49 -5.17
CA PRO A 75 -10.89 -4.16 -4.56
C PRO A 75 -12.18 -3.85 -3.80
N SER A 76 -12.02 -3.56 -2.52
CA SER A 76 -13.14 -3.37 -1.61
C SER A 76 -12.78 -2.30 -0.60
N GLN A 77 -13.73 -1.42 -0.33
CA GLN A 77 -13.58 -0.40 0.71
C GLN A 77 -14.43 -0.77 1.91
N TRP A 78 -14.01 -0.31 3.09
CA TRP A 78 -14.84 -0.40 4.27
C TRP A 78 -16.11 0.40 4.02
N ILE A 79 -17.22 -0.14 4.48
CA ILE A 79 -18.43 0.67 4.61
C ILE A 79 -18.23 1.50 5.86
N HIS A 80 -18.33 2.81 5.71
CA HIS A 80 -18.35 3.71 6.84
C HIS A 80 -19.77 4.23 7.08
N VAL A 81 -20.01 4.72 8.29
CA VAL A 81 -21.13 5.58 8.62
C VAL A 81 -20.60 7.00 8.79
N GLN A 82 -21.33 7.98 8.29
CA GLN A 82 -21.02 9.37 8.58
C GLN A 82 -21.26 9.61 10.08
N ALA A 83 -20.30 10.21 10.77
CA ALA A 83 -20.48 10.64 12.14
C ALA A 83 -21.32 11.93 12.14
N GLY A 84 -22.62 11.81 12.38
CA GLY A 84 -23.62 12.89 12.42
C GLY A 84 -23.40 14.00 11.40
N ASP A 85 -23.21 15.23 11.89
CA ASP A 85 -22.96 16.43 11.08
C ASP A 85 -21.49 16.65 10.74
N THR A 86 -20.61 15.73 11.13
CA THR A 86 -19.19 15.79 10.84
C THR A 86 -18.88 15.36 9.40
N THR A 87 -17.66 15.63 8.97
CA THR A 87 -17.14 15.16 7.68
C THR A 87 -16.48 13.79 7.74
N LYS A 88 -16.37 13.21 8.95
CA LYS A 88 -15.62 11.98 9.17
C LYS A 88 -16.49 10.75 9.03
N GLU A 89 -15.86 9.74 8.47
CA GLU A 89 -16.43 8.43 8.22
C GLU A 89 -15.90 7.43 9.27
N ILE A 90 -16.79 6.80 10.04
CA ILE A 90 -16.44 5.77 11.02
C ILE A 90 -16.65 4.39 10.42
N ALA A 91 -15.65 3.53 10.54
CA ALA A 91 -15.64 2.22 9.90
C ALA A 91 -16.64 1.25 10.56
N LEU A 92 -17.47 0.58 9.74
CA LEU A 92 -18.46 -0.39 10.23
C LEU A 92 -17.91 -1.82 10.25
N TRP A 93 -18.29 -2.51 11.30
CA TRP A 93 -18.07 -3.93 11.55
C TRP A 93 -19.39 -4.69 11.53
N LYS A 94 -19.28 -6.01 11.41
CA LYS A 94 -20.37 -6.97 11.42
C LYS A 94 -20.15 -7.92 12.57
N VAL A 95 -21.16 -8.11 13.41
CA VAL A 95 -21.09 -9.02 14.54
C VAL A 95 -22.47 -9.60 14.82
N ASP A 96 -22.50 -10.80 15.41
CA ASP A 96 -23.74 -11.40 15.90
C ASP A 96 -24.08 -10.72 17.24
N ASN A 97 -25.26 -10.13 17.31
CA ASN A 97 -25.76 -9.52 18.53
C ASN A 97 -26.15 -10.61 19.55
N PRO A 98 -26.45 -10.26 20.81
CA PRO A 98 -26.84 -11.23 21.84
C PRO A 98 -28.08 -12.08 21.47
N GLU A 99 -28.93 -11.62 20.55
CA GLU A 99 -30.08 -12.36 20.02
C GLU A 99 -29.72 -13.33 18.88
N GLY A 100 -28.44 -13.41 18.48
CA GLY A 100 -27.97 -14.21 17.36
C GLY A 100 -28.30 -13.64 15.98
N LYS A 101 -28.73 -12.38 15.90
CA LYS A 101 -28.92 -11.67 14.64
C LYS A 101 -27.68 -10.90 14.27
N GLU A 102 -27.36 -10.91 12.99
CA GLU A 102 -26.21 -10.22 12.47
C GLU A 102 -26.47 -8.72 12.31
N GLU A 103 -25.63 -7.90 12.95
CA GLU A 103 -25.80 -6.45 13.04
C GLU A 103 -24.56 -5.70 12.54
N ARG A 104 -24.77 -4.48 12.03
CA ARG A 104 -23.69 -3.57 11.64
C ARG A 104 -23.45 -2.56 12.74
N VAL A 105 -22.23 -2.54 13.23
CA VAL A 105 -21.85 -1.77 14.42
C VAL A 105 -20.56 -0.98 14.18
N PHE A 106 -20.29 0.00 15.02
CA PHE A 106 -18.96 0.59 15.15
C PHE A 106 -18.48 0.50 16.60
N THR A 107 -17.16 0.66 16.79
CA THR A 107 -16.51 0.49 18.08
C THR A 107 -16.40 1.84 18.79
N ILE A 108 -16.77 1.91 20.07
CA ILE A 108 -16.63 3.14 20.88
C ILE A 108 -15.58 3.02 21.99
N GLY A 109 -15.09 1.81 22.27
CA GLY A 109 -14.06 1.60 23.27
C GLY A 109 -13.61 0.16 23.34
N THR A 110 -12.50 -0.06 24.05
CA THR A 110 -11.97 -1.40 24.32
C THR A 110 -11.47 -1.48 25.74
N ARG A 111 -11.64 -2.63 26.39
CA ARG A 111 -11.08 -2.87 27.71
C ARG A 111 -10.47 -4.26 27.81
N ARG A 112 -9.33 -4.33 28.50
CA ARG A 112 -8.64 -5.60 28.77
C ARG A 112 -9.09 -6.13 30.12
N TYR A 113 -9.31 -7.42 30.16
CA TYR A 113 -9.71 -8.16 31.34
C TYR A 113 -8.73 -9.28 31.58
N THR A 114 -8.55 -9.63 32.83
CA THR A 114 -7.88 -10.86 33.23
C THR A 114 -8.80 -11.65 34.14
N THR A 115 -8.64 -12.97 34.11
CA THR A 115 -9.28 -13.85 35.08
C THR A 115 -8.53 -13.69 36.39
N VAL A 116 -9.25 -13.39 37.46
CA VAL A 116 -8.74 -13.36 38.83
C VAL A 116 -9.46 -14.39 39.67
N VAL A 117 -8.78 -14.93 40.67
CA VAL A 117 -9.38 -15.82 41.68
C VAL A 117 -9.00 -15.35 43.07
N ASP A 118 -9.89 -15.59 44.03
CA ASP A 118 -9.50 -15.64 45.43
C ASP A 118 -8.81 -16.98 45.69
N ILE A 119 -7.51 -16.92 45.97
CA ILE A 119 -6.70 -18.13 46.16
C ILE A 119 -7.04 -18.86 47.46
N ASN A 120 -7.63 -18.18 48.45
CA ASN A 120 -8.05 -18.82 49.69
C ASN A 120 -9.17 -19.83 49.44
N ALA A 121 -10.05 -19.55 48.48
CA ALA A 121 -11.15 -20.43 48.09
C ALA A 121 -10.67 -21.70 47.35
N LEU A 122 -9.41 -21.75 46.94
CA LEU A 122 -8.80 -22.90 46.25
C LEU A 122 -7.90 -23.74 47.16
N ALA A 123 -7.75 -23.40 48.44
CA ALA A 123 -6.75 -24.02 49.33
C ALA A 123 -6.77 -25.56 49.33
N ASP A 124 -7.97 -26.17 49.38
CA ASP A 124 -8.14 -27.62 49.44
C ASP A 124 -7.94 -28.33 48.08
N ALA A 125 -7.82 -27.58 46.98
CA ALA A 125 -7.72 -28.09 45.62
C ALA A 125 -6.30 -27.96 45.02
N LEU A 126 -5.34 -27.39 45.76
CA LEU A 126 -3.97 -27.15 45.29
C LEU A 126 -3.10 -28.40 45.41
N ILE A 127 -2.42 -28.76 44.32
CA ILE A 127 -1.43 -29.84 44.29
C ILE A 127 -0.16 -29.40 43.57
N ALA A 128 1.00 -29.92 43.98
CA ALA A 128 2.27 -29.70 43.29
C ALA A 128 2.54 -30.83 42.28
N VAL A 129 2.76 -30.49 41.02
CA VAL A 129 2.94 -31.44 39.91
C VAL A 129 4.22 -31.11 39.12
N PRO A 130 5.07 -32.10 38.79
CA PRO A 130 6.22 -31.88 37.92
C PRO A 130 5.81 -31.41 36.52
N PRO A 131 6.49 -30.41 35.91
CA PRO A 131 6.13 -29.89 34.59
C PRO A 131 6.10 -30.95 33.49
N GLU A 132 6.94 -31.98 33.57
CA GLU A 132 7.01 -33.11 32.63
C GLU A 132 5.75 -34.01 32.63
N ASP A 133 4.93 -33.90 33.67
CA ASP A 133 3.64 -34.59 33.77
C ASP A 133 2.47 -33.74 33.28
N LEU A 134 2.76 -32.53 32.79
CA LEU A 134 1.78 -31.60 32.25
C LEU A 134 2.02 -31.36 30.76
N SER A 135 0.95 -31.22 30.00
CA SER A 135 1.03 -30.74 28.62
C SER A 135 1.49 -29.27 28.57
N GLU A 136 1.85 -28.81 27.37
CA GLU A 136 1.91 -27.38 27.08
C GLU A 136 0.57 -26.70 27.43
N ALA A 137 0.65 -25.47 27.93
CA ALA A 137 -0.52 -24.66 28.24
C ALA A 137 -1.22 -24.23 26.96
N LYS A 138 -2.55 -24.37 26.93
CA LYS A 138 -3.39 -23.84 25.86
C LYS A 138 -4.46 -22.94 26.47
N ALA A 139 -4.57 -21.72 25.93
CA ALA A 139 -5.66 -20.82 26.26
C ALA A 139 -6.99 -21.45 25.85
N GLN A 140 -7.89 -21.67 26.80
CA GLN A 140 -9.20 -22.26 26.57
C GLN A 140 -10.28 -21.47 27.32
N ASP A 141 -11.41 -21.20 26.65
CA ASP A 141 -12.63 -20.69 27.28
C ASP A 141 -13.37 -21.87 27.93
N VAL A 142 -13.52 -21.84 29.25
CA VAL A 142 -14.21 -22.88 30.02
C VAL A 142 -15.30 -22.21 30.87
N GLY A 143 -16.57 -22.40 30.48
CA GLY A 143 -17.70 -21.82 31.19
C GLY A 143 -17.73 -20.28 31.20
N GLY A 144 -17.15 -19.61 30.18
CA GLY A 144 -17.06 -18.15 30.10
C GLY A 144 -15.80 -17.56 30.75
N VAL A 145 -14.92 -18.41 31.31
CA VAL A 145 -13.66 -18.01 31.93
C VAL A 145 -12.50 -18.44 31.05
N MET A 146 -11.65 -17.48 30.67
CA MET A 146 -10.43 -17.77 29.90
C MET A 146 -9.32 -18.22 30.83
N LEU A 147 -8.78 -19.42 30.60
CA LEU A 147 -7.75 -20.04 31.44
C LEU A 147 -6.64 -20.66 30.58
N ASN A 148 -5.42 -20.68 31.12
CA ASN A 148 -4.31 -21.45 30.56
C ASN A 148 -4.39 -22.90 31.06
N VAL A 149 -5.03 -23.76 30.27
CA VAL A 149 -5.32 -25.14 30.65
C VAL A 149 -4.19 -26.08 30.22
N ARG A 150 -3.82 -27.00 31.11
CA ARG A 150 -2.89 -28.10 30.88
C ARG A 150 -3.58 -29.44 31.13
N SER A 151 -3.21 -30.47 30.38
CA SER A 151 -3.64 -31.85 30.63
C SER A 151 -2.58 -32.57 31.47
N GLN A 152 -3.00 -33.26 32.52
CA GLN A 152 -2.10 -34.02 33.40
C GLN A 152 -1.99 -35.49 32.99
N LYS A 153 -0.79 -36.07 33.04
CA LYS A 153 -0.58 -37.51 32.87
C LYS A 153 -1.28 -38.26 34.01
N GLY A 154 -2.24 -39.11 33.66
CA GLY A 154 -3.12 -39.78 34.64
C GLY A 154 -4.59 -39.34 34.58
N GLY A 155 -4.90 -38.31 33.78
CA GLY A 155 -6.27 -37.83 33.54
C GLY A 155 -6.62 -36.59 34.38
N GLY A 156 -7.31 -35.63 33.78
CA GLY A 156 -7.68 -34.36 34.40
C GLY A 156 -7.11 -33.14 33.67
N LYS A 157 -7.87 -32.05 33.68
CA LYS A 157 -7.42 -30.74 33.20
C LYS A 157 -7.15 -29.85 34.40
N VAL A 158 -6.02 -29.18 34.38
CA VAL A 158 -5.56 -28.33 35.48
C VAL A 158 -5.10 -26.96 34.99
N VAL A 159 -5.11 -25.98 35.88
CA VAL A 159 -4.54 -24.65 35.66
C VAL A 159 -3.33 -24.51 36.58
N ALA A 160 -2.20 -24.08 36.03
CA ALA A 160 -1.03 -23.76 36.83
C ALA A 160 -1.17 -22.34 37.41
N LEU A 161 -1.04 -22.23 38.73
CA LEU A 161 -1.32 -21.02 39.49
C LEU A 161 -0.05 -20.39 40.08
N ALA A 162 0.94 -21.21 40.44
CA ALA A 162 2.22 -20.77 40.97
C ALA A 162 3.34 -21.77 40.68
N ARG A 163 4.55 -21.44 41.10
CA ARG A 163 5.73 -22.31 41.02
C ARG A 163 6.23 -22.60 42.43
N ASP A 164 6.53 -23.87 42.69
CA ASP A 164 7.13 -24.32 43.95
C ASP A 164 8.38 -25.16 43.63
N GLY A 165 9.56 -24.55 43.80
CA GLY A 165 10.82 -25.15 43.37
C GLY A 165 10.84 -25.51 41.87
N SER A 166 10.99 -26.80 41.57
CA SER A 166 10.93 -27.36 40.21
C SER A 166 9.50 -27.68 39.73
N ASN A 167 8.54 -27.74 40.65
CA ASN A 167 7.16 -28.15 40.38
C ASN A 167 6.26 -26.94 40.08
N LEU A 168 5.12 -27.22 39.43
CA LEU A 168 4.04 -26.26 39.25
C LEU A 168 2.93 -26.57 40.26
N VAL A 169 2.46 -25.53 40.95
CA VAL A 169 1.27 -25.62 41.79
C VAL A 169 0.07 -25.46 40.88
N VAL A 170 -0.78 -26.50 40.82
CA VAL A 170 -1.94 -26.57 39.93
C VAL A 170 -3.23 -26.82 40.70
N ALA A 171 -4.36 -26.42 40.13
CA ALA A 171 -5.70 -26.77 40.60
C ALA A 171 -6.56 -27.32 39.44
N PRO A 172 -7.54 -28.21 39.72
CA PRO A 172 -8.51 -28.66 38.72
C PRO A 172 -9.26 -27.49 38.08
N VAL A 173 -9.50 -27.57 36.77
CA VAL A 173 -10.18 -26.49 36.02
C VAL A 173 -11.55 -26.17 36.62
N GLU A 174 -12.32 -27.17 37.04
CA GLU A 174 -13.67 -26.99 37.59
C GLU A 174 -13.65 -26.18 38.90
N ALA A 175 -12.66 -26.43 39.76
CA ALA A 175 -12.48 -25.67 41.01
C ALA A 175 -12.11 -24.22 40.74
N VAL A 176 -11.23 -23.97 39.75
CA VAL A 176 -10.82 -22.62 39.35
C VAL A 176 -12.01 -21.86 38.76
N VAL A 177 -12.80 -22.48 37.86
CA VAL A 177 -13.96 -21.83 37.23
C VAL A 177 -15.03 -21.44 38.26
N ALA A 178 -15.22 -22.23 39.32
CA ALA A 178 -16.22 -21.95 40.36
C ALA A 178 -15.96 -20.65 41.14
N VAL A 179 -14.70 -20.23 41.24
CA VAL A 179 -14.28 -19.05 42.03
C VAL A 179 -13.66 -17.95 41.17
N ALA A 180 -13.56 -18.17 39.86
CA ALA A 180 -13.00 -17.21 38.92
C ALA A 180 -13.94 -16.04 38.67
N GLN A 181 -13.35 -14.85 38.70
CA GLN A 181 -14.01 -13.60 38.36
C GLN A 181 -13.24 -12.94 37.23
N ARG A 182 -13.98 -12.28 36.33
CA ARG A 182 -13.37 -11.46 35.29
C ARG A 182 -13.22 -10.04 35.83
N MET A 183 -12.01 -9.50 35.81
CA MET A 183 -11.74 -8.16 36.32
C MET A 183 -10.94 -7.33 35.30
N PRO A 184 -11.21 -6.01 35.19
CA PRO A 184 -10.40 -5.14 34.34
C PRO A 184 -8.92 -5.17 34.71
N LEU A 185 -8.07 -5.36 33.71
CA LEU A 185 -6.63 -5.56 33.89
C LEU A 185 -5.94 -4.33 34.50
N ASP A 186 -6.39 -3.14 34.13
CA ASP A 186 -5.95 -1.86 34.70
C ASP A 186 -6.23 -1.77 36.20
N MET A 187 -7.43 -2.18 36.64
CA MET A 187 -7.78 -2.23 38.06
C MET A 187 -6.89 -3.23 38.81
N VAL A 188 -6.72 -4.43 38.26
CA VAL A 188 -5.83 -5.47 38.85
C VAL A 188 -4.39 -4.96 38.95
N ASN A 189 -3.91 -4.21 37.94
CA ASN A 189 -2.56 -3.67 37.93
C ASN A 189 -2.35 -2.49 38.86
N ALA A 190 -3.38 -1.67 39.09
CA ALA A 190 -3.38 -0.57 40.05
C ALA A 190 -3.30 -1.08 41.50
N GLY A 191 -3.77 -2.30 41.76
CA GLY A 191 -3.65 -2.95 43.07
C GLY A 191 -2.21 -3.12 43.54
N LYS A 192 -2.01 -2.97 44.86
CA LYS A 192 -0.69 -3.17 45.49
C LYS A 192 -0.25 -4.61 45.31
N ARG A 193 1.03 -4.83 45.02
CA ARG A 193 1.58 -6.19 44.93
C ARG A 193 1.64 -6.78 46.33
N ALA A 194 1.06 -7.96 46.50
CA ALA A 194 1.08 -8.71 47.73
C ALA A 194 1.61 -10.13 47.48
N ASN A 195 2.28 -10.71 48.47
CA ASN A 195 2.59 -12.14 48.47
C ASN A 195 1.65 -12.82 49.46
N VAL A 196 0.95 -13.84 49.00
CA VAL A 196 0.00 -14.61 49.82
C VAL A 196 0.52 -16.02 49.97
N ASN A 197 0.53 -16.53 51.19
CA ASN A 197 0.90 -17.92 51.46
C ASN A 197 -0.38 -18.71 51.76
N ILE A 198 -0.61 -19.81 51.04
CA ILE A 198 -1.72 -20.75 51.27
C ILE A 198 -1.12 -22.14 51.43
N GLY A 199 -1.26 -22.72 52.63
CA GLY A 199 -0.48 -23.89 53.01
C GLY A 199 1.02 -23.61 52.89
N ASP A 200 1.72 -24.46 52.15
CA ASP A 200 3.17 -24.32 51.88
C ASP A 200 3.48 -23.50 50.61
N PHE A 201 2.46 -23.08 49.87
CA PHE A 201 2.64 -22.45 48.56
C PHE A 201 2.58 -20.92 48.63
N LYS A 202 3.43 -20.25 47.83
CA LYS A 202 3.48 -18.79 47.72
C LYS A 202 2.90 -18.32 46.39
N PHE A 203 2.00 -17.35 46.45
CA PHE A 203 1.34 -16.75 45.30
C PHE A 203 1.65 -15.26 45.19
N GLN A 204 1.81 -14.80 43.96
CA GLN A 204 1.86 -13.37 43.64
C GLN A 204 0.44 -12.87 43.43
N ALA A 205 -0.01 -12.00 44.32
CA ALA A 205 -1.37 -11.48 44.34
C ALA A 205 -1.40 -9.95 44.18
N ARG A 206 -2.60 -9.44 44.00
CA ARG A 206 -2.94 -8.01 43.95
C ARG A 206 -3.94 -7.71 45.05
N GLU A 207 -3.61 -6.75 45.90
CA GLU A 207 -4.50 -6.22 46.91
C GLU A 207 -5.30 -5.06 46.29
N LEU A 208 -6.62 -5.24 46.26
CA LEU A 208 -7.61 -4.30 45.74
C LEU A 208 -8.63 -3.98 46.84
N ASP A 209 -9.41 -2.92 46.65
CA ASP A 209 -10.49 -2.56 47.60
C ASP A 209 -11.54 -3.67 47.72
N ALA A 210 -11.69 -4.50 46.67
CA ALA A 210 -12.58 -5.66 46.64
C ALA A 210 -11.98 -6.93 47.29
N GLY A 211 -10.71 -6.91 47.69
CA GLY A 211 -10.01 -8.05 48.30
C GLY A 211 -8.67 -8.39 47.65
N ILE A 212 -8.04 -9.49 48.10
CA ILE A 212 -6.77 -9.98 47.57
C ILE A 212 -7.04 -11.01 46.48
N VAL A 213 -6.56 -10.76 45.27
CA VAL A 213 -6.83 -11.59 44.10
C VAL A 213 -5.56 -12.04 43.39
N VAL A 214 -5.58 -13.24 42.81
CA VAL A 214 -4.48 -13.78 42.00
C VAL A 214 -4.89 -13.75 40.52
N PRO A 215 -4.19 -12.99 39.66
CA PRO A 215 -4.45 -13.00 38.24
C PRO A 215 -3.92 -14.30 37.61
N LEU A 216 -4.76 -14.99 36.85
CA LEU A 216 -4.44 -16.29 36.25
C LEU A 216 -4.05 -16.19 34.77
N GLY A 217 -4.51 -15.16 34.08
CA GLY A 217 -4.41 -15.05 32.62
C GLY A 217 -5.10 -16.23 31.87
N PRO A 218 -5.07 -16.23 30.53
CA PRO A 218 -4.60 -15.18 29.64
C PRO A 218 -5.50 -13.95 29.67
N GLU A 219 -4.93 -12.79 29.38
CA GLU A 219 -5.69 -11.56 29.22
C GLU A 219 -6.63 -11.69 28.01
N SER A 220 -7.81 -11.11 28.13
CA SER A 220 -8.80 -11.03 27.07
C SER A 220 -9.17 -9.57 26.82
N GLN A 221 -9.51 -9.22 25.58
CA GLN A 221 -9.92 -7.86 25.24
C GLN A 221 -11.36 -7.90 24.74
N LEU A 222 -12.22 -7.10 25.37
CA LEU A 222 -13.57 -6.84 24.90
C LEU A 222 -13.62 -5.48 24.21
N THR A 223 -14.44 -5.40 23.17
CA THR A 223 -14.71 -4.18 22.42
C THR A 223 -16.18 -3.82 22.61
N VAL A 224 -16.44 -2.59 23.05
CA VAL A 224 -17.79 -2.06 23.14
C VAL A 224 -18.21 -1.61 21.76
N VAL A 225 -19.31 -2.18 21.28
CA VAL A 225 -19.88 -1.87 19.98
C VAL A 225 -21.25 -1.25 20.13
N VAL A 226 -21.58 -0.35 19.19
CA VAL A 226 -22.88 0.31 19.12
C VAL A 226 -23.47 0.18 17.70
N PRO A 227 -24.80 0.15 17.57
CA PRO A 227 -25.46 0.10 16.27
C PRO A 227 -25.04 1.23 15.33
N LYS A 228 -25.08 0.99 14.02
CA LYS A 228 -24.80 2.03 13.01
C LYS A 228 -25.66 3.30 13.16
N THR A 229 -26.86 3.20 13.75
CA THR A 229 -27.82 4.30 13.89
C THR A 229 -27.33 5.36 14.88
N THR A 230 -26.60 4.94 15.92
CA THR A 230 -25.90 5.82 16.86
C THR A 230 -24.94 6.77 16.15
N GLY A 231 -24.43 6.38 14.97
CA GLY A 231 -23.56 7.21 14.16
C GLY A 231 -24.16 8.57 13.79
N ALA A 232 -25.50 8.70 13.73
CA ALA A 232 -26.16 9.97 13.40
C ALA A 232 -26.14 11.00 14.55
N GLU A 233 -25.90 10.55 15.79
CA GLU A 233 -25.90 11.37 17.01
C GLU A 233 -24.49 11.85 17.39
N ILE A 234 -23.51 11.63 16.52
CA ILE A 234 -22.11 12.03 16.74
C ILE A 234 -21.92 13.46 16.26
N PHE A 235 -21.40 14.33 17.12
CA PHE A 235 -21.07 15.71 16.77
C PHE A 235 -19.71 16.11 17.32
N LEU A 236 -19.20 17.26 16.87
CA LEU A 236 -17.90 17.79 17.28
C LEU A 236 -18.05 18.85 18.37
N VAL A 237 -17.20 18.79 19.38
CA VAL A 237 -17.08 19.84 20.41
C VAL A 237 -15.60 20.17 20.67
N PRO A 238 -15.29 21.42 21.07
CA PRO A 238 -13.94 21.78 21.50
C PRO A 238 -13.52 20.98 22.75
N PRO A 239 -12.30 20.44 22.83
CA PRO A 239 -11.83 19.62 23.95
C PRO A 239 -11.95 20.29 25.32
N GLU A 240 -11.81 21.62 25.38
CA GLU A 240 -11.94 22.43 26.60
C GLU A 240 -13.35 22.45 27.20
N THR A 241 -14.36 22.00 26.44
CA THR A 241 -15.74 21.87 26.95
C THR A 241 -15.98 20.58 27.74
N LEU A 242 -15.04 19.62 27.67
CA LEU A 242 -15.11 18.35 28.40
C LEU A 242 -14.64 18.54 29.86
N ALA A 243 -15.51 18.27 30.82
CA ALA A 243 -15.14 18.18 32.24
C ALA A 243 -14.43 16.85 32.56
N ASP A 244 -13.93 16.69 33.79
CA ASP A 244 -13.24 15.47 34.22
C ASP A 244 -14.12 14.21 34.01
N PRO A 245 -13.59 13.17 33.34
CA PRO A 245 -14.37 11.98 33.02
C PRO A 245 -14.66 11.15 34.26
N GLN A 246 -15.86 10.58 34.28
CA GLN A 246 -16.25 9.55 35.23
C GLN A 246 -16.47 8.23 34.51
N PHE A 247 -16.12 7.13 35.16
CA PHE A 247 -16.32 5.79 34.59
C PHE A 247 -17.75 5.32 34.84
N PHE A 248 -18.46 4.96 33.77
CA PHE A 248 -19.78 4.33 33.87
C PHE A 248 -19.83 3.04 33.06
N PRO A 249 -20.53 2.01 33.57
CA PRO A 249 -20.68 0.74 32.87
C PRO A 249 -21.50 0.92 31.59
N ILE A 250 -20.93 0.53 30.45
CA ILE A 250 -21.60 0.39 29.16
C ILE A 250 -21.37 -1.05 28.68
N GLY A 251 -22.44 -1.86 28.69
CA GLY A 251 -22.27 -3.32 28.64
C GLY A 251 -21.58 -3.83 29.91
N ASN A 252 -20.50 -4.59 29.75
CA ASN A 252 -19.59 -5.09 30.79
C ASN A 252 -18.30 -4.26 30.87
N THR A 253 -18.22 -3.17 30.11
CA THR A 253 -17.05 -2.30 30.03
C THR A 253 -17.36 -0.93 30.60
N ASP A 254 -16.69 -0.51 31.67
CA ASP A 254 -16.79 0.90 32.06
C ASP A 254 -16.03 1.76 31.05
N LEU A 255 -16.74 2.72 30.47
CA LEU A 255 -16.20 3.72 29.58
C LEU A 255 -16.08 5.04 30.34
N GLN A 256 -15.17 5.89 29.87
CA GLN A 256 -15.09 7.28 30.32
C GLN A 256 -16.25 8.05 29.70
N LEU A 257 -17.09 8.63 30.56
CA LEU A 257 -18.11 9.56 30.14
C LEU A 257 -17.79 10.95 30.68
N TYR A 258 -18.00 11.93 29.83
CA TYR A 258 -17.74 13.33 30.08
C TYR A 258 -19.06 14.08 30.23
N THR A 259 -19.05 15.16 31.00
CA THR A 259 -20.11 16.18 30.93
C THR A 259 -19.57 17.34 30.09
N LEU A 260 -20.47 18.05 29.41
CA LEU A 260 -20.11 19.21 28.60
C LEU A 260 -20.58 20.48 29.31
N THR A 261 -19.75 21.52 29.32
CA THR A 261 -20.05 22.80 30.00
C THR A 261 -21.36 23.44 29.53
N ASP A 262 -21.70 23.30 28.25
CA ASP A 262 -22.88 23.91 27.63
C ASP A 262 -24.11 22.98 27.56
N HIS A 263 -24.06 21.81 28.20
CA HIS A 263 -25.15 20.83 28.25
C HIS A 263 -25.71 20.63 29.68
N PRO A 264 -26.92 20.08 29.83
CA PRO A 264 -27.45 19.67 31.13
C PRO A 264 -26.46 18.77 31.89
N ALA A 265 -26.28 19.00 33.19
CA ALA A 265 -25.27 18.32 34.01
C ALA A 265 -25.51 16.80 34.17
N ASP A 266 -26.72 16.33 33.87
CA ASP A 266 -27.13 14.93 33.85
C ASP A 266 -26.86 14.25 32.49
N GLU A 267 -26.68 15.03 31.42
CA GLU A 267 -26.24 14.50 30.13
C GLU A 267 -24.76 14.14 30.17
N ARG A 268 -24.46 12.96 29.63
CA ARG A 268 -23.11 12.40 29.61
C ARG A 268 -22.77 11.93 28.21
N PHE A 269 -21.50 12.00 27.89
CA PHE A 269 -21.01 11.79 26.54
C PHE A 269 -19.81 10.86 26.52
N VAL A 270 -19.80 9.92 25.58
CA VAL A 270 -18.62 9.10 25.29
C VAL A 270 -17.82 9.80 24.20
N GLN A 271 -16.53 10.01 24.45
CA GLN A 271 -15.60 10.45 23.43
C GLN A 271 -15.26 9.26 22.50
N VAL A 272 -15.59 9.37 21.22
CA VAL A 272 -15.41 8.29 20.24
C VAL A 272 -14.26 8.54 19.26
N GLY A 273 -13.69 9.74 19.28
CA GLY A 273 -12.47 10.03 18.56
C GLY A 273 -12.07 11.49 18.60
N LEU A 274 -10.94 11.77 17.96
CA LEU A 274 -10.37 13.10 17.81
C LEU A 274 -10.30 13.45 16.32
N GLU A 275 -10.42 14.73 16.03
CA GLU A 275 -10.19 15.32 14.73
C GLU A 275 -9.32 16.56 14.88
N THR A 276 -8.58 16.88 13.82
CA THR A 276 -7.85 18.13 13.75
C THR A 276 -8.39 18.92 12.57
N TRP A 277 -8.77 20.14 12.84
CA TRP A 277 -9.34 21.08 11.89
C TRP A 277 -8.40 22.28 11.76
N GLN A 278 -8.59 23.03 10.68
CA GLN A 278 -7.72 24.15 10.33
C GLN A 278 -8.61 25.28 9.79
N PRO A 279 -8.43 26.52 10.28
CA PRO A 279 -9.05 27.69 9.68
C PRO A 279 -8.58 27.87 8.24
N VAL A 280 -9.54 28.06 7.34
CA VAL A 280 -9.32 28.31 5.90
C VAL A 280 -10.11 29.52 5.43
N LEU A 281 -9.58 30.18 4.39
CA LEU A 281 -10.16 31.35 3.72
C LEU A 281 -10.10 31.12 2.20
N ASP A 282 -11.02 31.67 1.43
CA ASP A 282 -10.90 31.65 -0.04
C ASP A 282 -9.63 32.39 -0.47
N MET A 283 -8.83 31.74 -1.32
CA MET A 283 -7.56 32.30 -1.78
C MET A 283 -7.78 33.51 -2.69
N ASP A 284 -8.88 33.57 -3.44
CA ASP A 284 -9.15 34.73 -4.30
C ASP A 284 -9.48 35.96 -3.44
N GLU A 285 -10.24 35.78 -2.35
CA GLU A 285 -10.52 36.83 -1.35
C GLU A 285 -9.22 37.26 -0.63
N ALA A 286 -8.38 36.30 -0.25
CA ALA A 286 -7.08 36.57 0.36
C ALA A 286 -6.16 37.38 -0.55
N LEU A 287 -6.19 37.16 -1.87
CA LEU A 287 -5.36 37.87 -2.84
C LEU A 287 -5.94 39.23 -3.25
N GLU A 288 -7.27 39.38 -3.23
CA GLU A 288 -7.95 40.61 -3.61
C GLU A 288 -7.89 41.66 -2.50
N TYR A 289 -8.18 41.27 -1.25
CA TYR A 289 -8.29 42.19 -0.12
C TYR A 289 -7.10 42.12 0.83
N GLY A 290 -6.29 41.07 0.76
CA GLY A 290 -5.12 40.90 1.61
C GLY A 290 -3.92 41.71 1.13
N TYR A 291 -3.15 42.25 2.07
CA TYR A 291 -1.94 43.01 1.80
C TYR A 291 -0.83 42.70 2.80
N THR A 292 0.40 43.09 2.44
CA THR A 292 1.59 42.87 3.26
C THR A 292 1.96 44.14 4.00
N LEU A 293 2.27 44.02 5.28
CA LEU A 293 2.92 45.08 6.06
C LEU A 293 4.14 44.54 6.82
N PRO A 294 5.11 45.41 7.16
CA PRO A 294 6.17 45.07 8.10
C PRO A 294 5.57 44.60 9.43
N THR A 295 6.09 43.49 9.95
CA THR A 295 5.66 42.92 11.24
C THR A 295 5.90 43.88 12.40
N ALA A 296 6.90 44.76 12.29
CA ALA A 296 7.17 45.80 13.26
C ALA A 296 6.04 46.84 13.38
N ASP A 297 5.18 46.94 12.35
CA ASP A 297 4.06 47.89 12.31
C ASP A 297 2.78 47.27 12.90
N LEU A 298 2.81 45.99 13.27
CA LEU A 298 1.70 45.37 14.00
C LEU A 298 1.67 45.88 15.45
N PRO A 299 0.55 46.47 15.90
CA PRO A 299 0.46 47.06 17.23
C PRO A 299 0.37 45.99 18.31
N GLY A 300 1.19 46.09 19.36
CA GLY A 300 1.03 45.35 20.62
C GLY A 300 0.69 43.86 20.51
N SER A 301 -0.08 43.35 21.49
CA SER A 301 -0.64 41.99 21.43
C SER A 301 -1.98 42.01 20.69
N PRO A 302 -2.25 41.03 19.82
CA PRO A 302 -3.52 40.95 19.11
C PRO A 302 -4.68 40.69 20.08
N GLU A 303 -5.86 41.16 19.70
CA GLU A 303 -7.12 40.72 20.30
C GLU A 303 -7.51 39.39 19.66
N MET A 304 -7.63 38.33 20.47
CA MET A 304 -8.09 37.03 19.97
C MET A 304 -9.61 37.10 19.80
N ARG A 305 -10.09 37.07 18.54
CA ARG A 305 -11.52 37.01 18.24
C ARG A 305 -11.88 35.67 17.62
N THR A 306 -13.02 35.13 18.04
CA THR A 306 -13.58 33.88 17.52
C THR A 306 -14.47 34.18 16.32
N PHE A 307 -14.13 33.59 15.17
CA PHE A 307 -14.95 33.59 13.96
C PHE A 307 -15.47 32.17 13.73
N GLU A 308 -16.77 31.97 13.88
CA GLU A 308 -17.38 30.63 14.05
C GLU A 308 -16.75 29.86 15.23
N LEU A 309 -15.79 28.97 14.94
CA LEU A 309 -15.00 28.15 15.88
C LEU A 309 -13.49 28.34 15.68
N ALA A 310 -13.07 29.33 14.87
CA ALA A 310 -11.69 29.67 14.62
C ALA A 310 -11.29 30.92 15.41
N THR A 311 -10.38 30.77 16.37
CA THR A 311 -9.84 31.93 17.11
C THR A 311 -8.63 32.48 16.37
N LEU A 312 -8.75 33.72 15.88
CA LEU A 312 -7.72 34.37 15.08
C LEU A 312 -7.23 35.67 15.72
N PRO A 313 -5.94 36.00 15.56
CA PRO A 313 -5.39 37.26 16.04
C PRO A 313 -5.86 38.44 15.18
N VAL A 314 -6.57 39.37 15.81
CA VAL A 314 -7.04 40.61 15.19
C VAL A 314 -6.23 41.79 15.72
N TYR A 315 -5.71 42.59 14.80
CA TYR A 315 -4.97 43.82 15.08
C TYR A 315 -5.80 45.02 14.64
N ARG A 316 -5.83 46.07 15.47
CA ARG A 316 -6.43 47.36 15.10
C ARG A 316 -5.35 48.28 14.55
N LEU A 317 -5.31 48.46 13.24
CA LEU A 317 -4.36 49.36 12.59
C LEU A 317 -4.93 50.78 12.53
N THR A 318 -4.08 51.77 12.79
CA THR A 318 -4.38 53.18 12.54
C THR A 318 -3.74 53.56 11.22
N GLN A 319 -4.54 54.01 10.25
CA GLN A 319 -4.08 54.45 8.94
C GLN A 319 -3.50 55.88 9.01
N ASP A 320 -2.76 56.29 7.98
CA ASP A 320 -2.10 57.60 7.90
C ASP A 320 -3.09 58.80 7.98
N ASP A 321 -4.35 58.58 7.63
CA ASP A 321 -5.43 59.57 7.70
C ASP A 321 -6.12 59.64 9.09
N GLY A 322 -5.66 58.84 10.05
CA GLY A 322 -6.21 58.75 11.40
C GLY A 322 -7.43 57.83 11.54
N SER A 323 -7.90 57.21 10.45
CA SER A 323 -8.91 56.16 10.52
C SER A 323 -8.34 54.87 11.12
N THR A 324 -9.21 54.02 11.67
CA THR A 324 -8.81 52.73 12.24
C THR A 324 -9.50 51.59 11.52
N GLN A 325 -8.76 50.52 11.25
CA GLN A 325 -9.25 49.32 10.58
C GLN A 325 -8.76 48.08 11.33
N ASP A 326 -9.69 47.18 11.63
CA ASP A 326 -9.34 45.89 12.21
C ASP A 326 -8.94 44.92 11.10
N VAL A 327 -7.81 44.25 11.27
CA VAL A 327 -7.25 43.28 10.31
C VAL A 327 -6.93 41.95 10.99
N ILE A 328 -7.13 40.87 10.26
CA ILE A 328 -6.81 39.50 10.67
C ILE A 328 -5.42 39.16 10.15
N LEU A 329 -4.53 38.70 11.02
CA LEU A 329 -3.23 38.19 10.61
C LEU A 329 -3.38 36.78 10.05
N LEU A 330 -3.12 36.60 8.76
CA LEU A 330 -3.23 35.30 8.08
C LEU A 330 -1.93 34.49 8.16
N THR A 331 -0.78 35.16 8.03
CA THR A 331 0.54 34.54 8.22
C THR A 331 1.62 35.59 8.49
N GLN A 332 2.68 35.16 9.16
CA GLN A 332 3.86 35.97 9.45
C GLN A 332 5.10 35.23 8.93
N THR A 333 5.92 35.86 8.09
CA THR A 333 7.15 35.26 7.56
C THR A 333 8.30 36.26 7.64
N GLY A 334 9.19 36.07 8.61
CA GLY A 334 10.33 36.94 8.83
C GLY A 334 9.90 38.38 9.15
N PRO A 335 10.34 39.40 8.38
CA PRO A 335 10.01 40.79 8.65
C PRO A 335 8.61 41.19 8.21
N ASN A 336 7.91 40.38 7.40
CA ASN A 336 6.65 40.76 6.78
C ASN A 336 5.49 39.88 7.25
N SER A 337 4.33 40.52 7.40
CA SER A 337 3.06 39.91 7.80
C SER A 337 2.02 40.13 6.69
N PHE A 338 1.21 39.11 6.44
CA PHE A 338 0.10 39.19 5.49
C PHE A 338 -1.22 39.25 6.26
N VAL A 339 -1.97 40.32 6.04
CA VAL A 339 -3.24 40.58 6.75
C VAL A 339 -4.37 40.81 5.78
N ILE A 340 -5.60 40.64 6.26
CA ILE A 340 -6.83 40.97 5.54
C ILE A 340 -7.76 41.78 6.45
N PRO A 341 -8.47 42.81 5.95
CA PRO A 341 -9.50 43.49 6.75
C PRO A 341 -10.56 42.52 7.26
N VAL A 342 -11.01 42.71 8.51
CA VAL A 342 -12.02 41.84 9.13
C VAL A 342 -13.33 41.84 8.33
N ASP A 343 -13.77 42.99 7.85
CA ASP A 343 -15.01 43.13 7.09
C ASP A 343 -14.98 42.44 5.71
N ASP A 344 -13.77 42.15 5.21
CA ASP A 344 -13.50 41.51 3.92
C ASP A 344 -13.05 40.04 4.08
N ALA A 345 -13.10 39.47 5.29
CA ALA A 345 -12.73 38.09 5.56
C ALA A 345 -13.97 37.19 5.68
N LYS A 346 -14.86 37.23 4.67
CA LYS A 346 -16.22 36.66 4.77
C LYS A 346 -16.26 35.14 4.65
N THR A 347 -15.21 34.52 4.10
CA THR A 347 -15.18 33.07 3.87
C THR A 347 -14.40 32.28 4.91
N ILE A 348 -13.95 32.91 6.01
CA ILE A 348 -13.26 32.22 7.11
C ILE A 348 -14.16 31.16 7.70
N ARG A 349 -13.68 29.92 7.71
CA ARG A 349 -14.36 28.75 8.28
C ARG A 349 -13.36 27.67 8.66
N LEU A 350 -13.81 26.64 9.38
CA LEU A 350 -12.98 25.46 9.66
C LEU A 350 -13.10 24.42 8.54
N SER A 351 -11.97 23.81 8.18
CA SER A 351 -11.92 22.65 7.29
C SER A 351 -11.14 21.50 7.94
N PRO A 352 -11.57 20.24 7.76
CA PRO A 352 -10.86 19.07 8.28
C PRO A 352 -9.46 18.96 7.70
N LEU A 353 -8.45 18.76 8.55
CA LEU A 353 -7.04 18.69 8.12
C LEU A 353 -6.79 17.59 7.08
N GLU A 354 -7.55 16.49 7.13
CA GLU A 354 -7.45 15.40 6.16
C GLU A 354 -7.73 15.85 4.71
N LYS A 355 -8.68 16.77 4.52
CA LYS A 355 -8.99 17.35 3.20
C LYS A 355 -7.92 18.35 2.73
N LEU A 356 -7.08 18.81 3.65
CA LEU A 356 -5.99 19.76 3.41
C LEU A 356 -4.63 19.09 3.23
N SER A 357 -4.60 17.76 3.14
CA SER A 357 -3.38 16.99 2.88
C SER A 357 -2.79 17.44 1.53
N TYR A 358 -1.56 17.95 1.54
CA TYR A 358 -0.81 18.50 0.39
C TYR A 358 -1.02 19.98 0.04
N PRO A 359 -0.83 20.92 0.98
CA PRO A 359 -0.84 22.34 0.65
C PRO A 359 0.40 22.71 -0.17
N PHE A 360 0.21 23.55 -1.18
CA PHE A 360 1.27 24.26 -1.89
C PHE A 360 1.67 25.53 -1.11
N VAL A 361 2.85 26.07 -1.43
CA VAL A 361 3.28 27.38 -0.93
C VAL A 361 3.27 28.37 -2.08
N LYS A 362 2.59 29.50 -1.93
CA LYS A 362 2.61 30.62 -2.87
C LYS A 362 3.16 31.84 -2.16
N THR A 363 4.17 32.47 -2.73
CA THR A 363 4.70 33.73 -2.22
C THR A 363 3.93 34.89 -2.83
N VAL A 364 3.33 35.72 -1.99
CA VAL A 364 2.61 36.93 -2.35
C VAL A 364 3.34 38.09 -1.67
N ASN A 365 3.88 39.03 -2.45
CA ASN A 365 4.61 40.21 -1.96
C ASN A 365 5.68 39.89 -0.88
N GLY A 366 6.38 38.76 -1.05
CA GLY A 366 7.46 38.33 -0.14
C GLY A 366 6.99 37.51 1.08
N VAL A 367 5.68 37.27 1.23
CA VAL A 367 5.12 36.44 2.31
C VAL A 367 4.64 35.11 1.74
N SER A 368 4.96 34.00 2.41
CA SER A 368 4.62 32.66 1.96
C SER A 368 3.29 32.19 2.56
N LEU A 369 2.28 32.01 1.71
CA LEU A 369 0.98 31.48 2.07
C LEU A 369 0.91 29.99 1.76
N ARG A 370 0.42 29.20 2.73
CA ARG A 370 0.05 27.80 2.50
C ARG A 370 -1.34 27.76 1.91
N TYR A 371 -1.53 27.03 0.81
CA TYR A 371 -2.81 26.98 0.11
C TYR A 371 -3.07 25.67 -0.61
N LEU A 372 -4.33 25.36 -0.85
CA LEU A 372 -4.76 24.20 -1.63
C LEU A 372 -5.50 24.67 -2.88
N LYS A 373 -5.15 24.10 -4.03
CA LYS A 373 -5.82 24.37 -5.31
C LYS A 373 -6.88 23.31 -5.58
N ASP A 374 -7.96 23.71 -6.25
CA ASP A 374 -9.04 22.82 -6.68
C ASP A 374 -9.72 22.09 -5.50
N TYR A 375 -9.78 22.73 -4.33
CA TYR A 375 -10.52 22.23 -3.18
C TYR A 375 -12.00 22.20 -3.53
N GLU A 376 -12.58 21.00 -3.49
CA GLU A 376 -13.96 20.76 -3.88
C GLU A 376 -14.84 20.72 -2.63
N GLU A 377 -15.77 21.67 -2.56
CA GLU A 377 -16.75 21.74 -1.48
C GLU A 377 -18.13 21.96 -2.10
N GLN A 378 -19.11 21.16 -1.69
CA GLN A 378 -20.48 21.20 -2.23
C GLN A 378 -20.53 21.15 -3.79
N GLY A 379 -19.58 20.44 -4.42
CA GLY A 379 -19.49 20.30 -5.87
C GLY A 379 -18.90 21.50 -6.62
N LYS A 380 -18.38 22.52 -5.91
CA LYS A 380 -17.65 23.65 -6.50
C LYS A 380 -16.18 23.60 -6.14
N LYS A 381 -15.32 23.84 -7.13
CA LYS A 381 -13.87 23.92 -6.95
C LYS A 381 -13.45 25.36 -6.72
N HIS A 382 -12.71 25.59 -5.66
CA HIS A 382 -12.10 26.88 -5.35
C HIS A 382 -10.69 26.66 -4.78
N SER A 383 -9.90 27.73 -4.67
CA SER A 383 -8.60 27.67 -4.02
C SER A 383 -8.75 28.20 -2.60
N ILE A 384 -8.11 27.56 -1.62
CA ILE A 384 -8.22 27.95 -0.21
C ILE A 384 -6.86 28.23 0.41
N ALA A 385 -6.75 29.31 1.18
CA ALA A 385 -5.62 29.66 2.02
C ALA A 385 -5.79 29.04 3.42
N ILE A 386 -4.70 28.59 4.02
CA ILE A 386 -4.67 28.11 5.42
C ILE A 386 -4.32 29.29 6.33
N VAL A 387 -5.23 29.67 7.23
CA VAL A 387 -5.22 30.97 7.91
C VAL A 387 -5.28 30.85 9.44
N GLY A 388 -4.31 30.17 10.05
CA GLY A 388 -4.21 30.04 11.50
C GLY A 388 -3.49 28.78 11.97
N GLU A 389 -3.67 28.45 13.25
CA GLU A 389 -3.19 27.20 13.84
C GLU A 389 -4.22 26.07 13.71
N ARG A 390 -3.76 24.84 13.92
CA ARG A 390 -4.62 23.66 13.95
C ARG A 390 -5.41 23.64 15.24
N ILE A 391 -6.67 23.27 15.13
CA ILE A 391 -7.59 23.16 16.26
C ILE A 391 -7.98 21.70 16.40
N ASP A 392 -7.75 21.13 17.57
CA ASP A 392 -8.22 19.79 17.88
C ASP A 392 -9.69 19.87 18.27
N MET A 393 -10.49 18.97 17.72
CA MET A 393 -11.91 18.81 17.97
C MET A 393 -12.14 17.38 18.45
N THR A 394 -13.10 17.20 19.34
CA THR A 394 -13.44 15.89 19.89
C THR A 394 -14.80 15.46 19.35
N MET A 395 -14.90 14.20 18.91
CA MET A 395 -16.19 13.62 18.55
C MET A 395 -16.81 13.01 19.79
N VAL A 396 -18.04 13.43 20.09
CA VAL A 396 -18.80 12.98 21.25
C VAL A 396 -20.10 12.33 20.84
N VAL A 397 -20.56 11.38 21.66
CA VAL A 397 -21.83 10.68 21.48
C VAL A 397 -22.60 10.69 22.80
N PRO A 398 -23.87 11.13 22.83
CA PRO A 398 -24.68 11.10 24.03
C PRO A 398 -24.83 9.68 24.58
N GLN A 399 -24.79 9.53 25.91
CA GLN A 399 -25.01 8.25 26.59
C GLN A 399 -26.38 7.63 26.23
N ALA A 400 -27.40 8.46 26.01
CA ALA A 400 -28.73 7.99 25.60
C ALA A 400 -28.73 7.29 24.23
N ALA A 401 -27.86 7.73 23.31
CA ALA A 401 -27.75 7.18 21.95
C ALA A 401 -27.00 5.83 21.90
N ILE A 402 -26.31 5.46 22.97
CA ILE A 402 -25.58 4.18 23.11
C ILE A 402 -26.32 3.16 23.97
N SER A 403 -27.64 3.32 24.15
CA SER A 403 -28.48 2.44 24.97
C SER A 403 -28.49 0.98 24.51
N GLU A 404 -28.23 0.72 23.22
CA GLU A 404 -28.11 -0.61 22.62
C GLU A 404 -26.66 -1.13 22.56
N ALA A 405 -25.72 -0.50 23.28
CA ALA A 405 -24.33 -0.94 23.30
C ALA A 405 -24.16 -2.33 23.94
N PHE A 406 -23.26 -3.14 23.38
CA PHE A 406 -22.88 -4.44 23.95
C PHE A 406 -21.41 -4.75 23.70
N ASP A 407 -20.84 -5.71 24.44
CA ASP A 407 -19.46 -6.13 24.26
C ASP A 407 -19.34 -7.34 23.34
N VAL A 408 -18.26 -7.35 22.56
CA VAL A 408 -17.88 -8.47 21.73
C VAL A 408 -16.38 -8.74 21.84
N LYS A 409 -15.97 -9.99 21.64
CA LYS A 409 -14.53 -10.32 21.53
C LYS A 409 -13.98 -9.66 20.26
N SER A 410 -12.82 -9.02 20.32
CA SER A 410 -12.28 -8.26 19.17
C SER A 410 -12.07 -9.10 17.90
N ASP A 411 -11.85 -10.40 18.04
CA ASP A 411 -11.69 -11.37 16.95
C ASP A 411 -13.02 -11.77 16.27
N SER A 412 -14.16 -11.53 16.93
CA SER A 412 -15.50 -11.78 16.37
C SER A 412 -15.95 -10.69 15.39
N LEU A 413 -15.29 -9.51 15.41
CA LEU A 413 -15.59 -8.38 14.54
C LEU A 413 -15.17 -8.69 13.10
N LYS A 414 -16.16 -8.81 12.20
CA LYS A 414 -15.92 -9.01 10.77
C LYS A 414 -16.05 -7.68 10.04
N ARG A 415 -15.07 -7.33 9.20
CA ARG A 415 -15.11 -6.07 8.43
C ARG A 415 -16.29 -6.06 7.46
N VAL A 416 -17.03 -4.96 7.40
CA VAL A 416 -18.06 -4.76 6.39
C VAL A 416 -17.42 -4.15 5.14
N LEU A 417 -17.26 -4.96 4.09
CA LEU A 417 -16.61 -4.55 2.86
C LEU A 417 -17.65 -4.40 1.73
N LYS A 418 -17.49 -3.35 0.92
CA LYS A 418 -18.22 -3.16 -0.34
C LYS A 418 -17.22 -3.13 -1.49
N ILE A 419 -17.52 -3.84 -2.58
CA ILE A 419 -16.73 -3.79 -3.81
C ILE A 419 -16.74 -2.34 -4.32
N LYS A 420 -15.56 -1.73 -4.40
CA LYS A 420 -15.37 -0.35 -4.87
C LYS A 420 -13.95 -0.21 -5.41
N PHE A 421 -13.86 0.17 -6.68
CA PHE A 421 -12.58 0.41 -7.37
C PHE A 421 -12.17 1.87 -7.16
N ARG A 422 -10.99 2.11 -6.59
CA ARG A 422 -10.46 3.46 -6.34
C ARG A 422 -9.69 3.97 -7.56
N TYR A 423 -10.40 4.55 -8.53
CA TYR A 423 -9.78 5.13 -9.73
C TYR A 423 -8.91 6.34 -9.44
N GLN A 424 -9.17 7.03 -8.31
CA GLN A 424 -8.38 8.17 -7.85
C GLN A 424 -6.90 7.83 -7.70
N ASN A 425 -6.56 6.56 -7.44
CA ASN A 425 -5.17 6.11 -7.36
C ASN A 425 -4.37 6.45 -8.62
N TYR A 426 -4.99 6.38 -9.80
CA TYR A 426 -4.33 6.71 -11.06
C TYR A 426 -4.15 8.21 -11.25
N THR A 427 -5.20 9.00 -10.99
CA THR A 427 -5.12 10.46 -11.12
C THR A 427 -4.11 11.01 -10.12
N GLU A 428 -4.19 10.60 -8.85
CA GLU A 428 -3.27 10.97 -7.79
C GLU A 428 -1.83 10.56 -8.14
N ALA A 429 -1.60 9.33 -8.61
CA ALA A 429 -0.26 8.88 -8.99
C ALA A 429 0.32 9.66 -10.19
N LEU A 430 -0.49 10.04 -11.17
CA LEU A 430 -0.01 10.73 -12.36
C LEU A 430 0.16 12.25 -12.18
N SER A 431 -0.68 12.88 -11.35
CA SER A 431 -0.67 14.33 -11.14
C SER A 431 0.17 14.79 -9.94
N ARG A 432 0.57 13.87 -9.05
CA ARG A 432 1.34 14.22 -7.85
C ARG A 432 2.66 14.89 -8.21
N ASP A 433 2.95 15.97 -7.48
CA ASP A 433 4.25 16.61 -7.53
C ASP A 433 5.28 15.78 -6.76
N VAL A 434 6.35 15.41 -7.45
CA VAL A 434 7.50 14.68 -6.95
C VAL A 434 8.70 15.59 -7.16
N GLY A 435 9.00 16.43 -6.17
CA GLY A 435 10.18 17.30 -6.20
C GLY A 435 10.20 18.33 -7.33
N GLY A 436 9.05 18.92 -7.67
CA GLY A 436 8.89 19.92 -8.73
C GLY A 436 8.66 19.32 -10.12
N ALA A 437 8.28 18.05 -10.21
CA ALA A 437 7.98 17.34 -11.45
C ALA A 437 6.81 16.36 -11.24
N THR A 438 6.04 16.12 -12.30
CA THR A 438 4.96 15.12 -12.28
C THR A 438 5.38 13.85 -13.00
N PHE A 439 4.64 12.77 -12.80
CA PHE A 439 4.91 11.51 -13.50
C PHE A 439 4.82 11.66 -15.03
N MET A 440 3.99 12.60 -15.51
CA MET A 440 3.91 12.97 -16.92
C MET A 440 5.24 13.53 -17.46
N THR A 441 6.03 14.25 -16.65
CA THR A 441 7.38 14.68 -17.02
C THR A 441 8.28 13.48 -17.26
N PHE A 442 8.24 12.47 -16.39
CA PHE A 442 9.07 11.27 -16.53
C PHE A 442 8.69 10.44 -17.76
N TYR A 443 7.39 10.38 -18.09
CA TYR A 443 6.90 9.82 -19.35
C TYR A 443 7.49 10.53 -20.58
N LYS A 444 7.44 11.88 -20.59
CA LYS A 444 7.99 12.68 -21.70
C LYS A 444 9.49 12.46 -21.85
N ASN A 445 10.24 12.45 -20.75
CA ASN A 445 11.68 12.19 -20.76
C ASN A 445 11.98 10.79 -21.33
N SER A 446 11.24 9.78 -20.90
CA SER A 446 11.42 8.40 -21.39
C SER A 446 11.09 8.27 -22.87
N ALA A 447 9.96 8.82 -23.30
CA ALA A 447 9.56 8.82 -24.70
C ALA A 447 10.59 9.54 -25.58
N LEU A 448 11.12 10.67 -25.11
CA LEU A 448 12.18 11.40 -25.81
C LEU A 448 13.47 10.58 -25.91
N VAL A 449 13.93 9.99 -24.80
CA VAL A 449 15.11 9.12 -24.79
C VAL A 449 14.93 7.94 -25.73
N VAL A 450 13.77 7.27 -25.72
CA VAL A 450 13.48 6.16 -26.64
C VAL A 450 13.51 6.62 -28.10
N LEU A 451 12.85 7.74 -28.42
CA LEU A 451 12.80 8.28 -29.78
C LEU A 451 14.21 8.63 -30.31
N LEU A 452 15.03 9.27 -29.48
CA LEU A 452 16.40 9.64 -29.83
C LEU A 452 17.30 8.41 -29.99
N ASN A 453 17.15 7.41 -29.13
CA ASN A 453 17.87 6.14 -29.27
C ASN A 453 17.49 5.39 -30.55
N LEU A 454 16.19 5.29 -30.86
CA LEU A 454 15.71 4.69 -32.11
C LEU A 454 16.30 5.37 -33.33
N THR A 455 16.27 6.71 -33.33
CA THR A 455 16.81 7.52 -34.41
C THR A 455 18.31 7.31 -34.56
N GLY A 456 19.07 7.39 -33.47
CA GLY A 456 20.52 7.18 -33.47
C GLY A 456 20.91 5.79 -33.94
N ILE A 457 20.21 4.75 -33.44
CA ILE A 457 20.45 3.36 -33.85
C ILE A 457 20.19 3.18 -35.33
N TYR A 458 19.05 3.63 -35.87
CA TYR A 458 18.78 3.45 -37.29
C TYR A 458 19.78 4.22 -38.17
N LEU A 459 20.07 5.48 -37.85
CA LEU A 459 21.00 6.29 -38.63
C LEU A 459 22.41 5.71 -38.64
N SER A 460 22.86 5.10 -37.54
CA SER A 460 24.20 4.52 -37.44
C SER A 460 24.27 3.09 -37.97
N VAL A 461 23.34 2.22 -37.58
CA VAL A 461 23.40 0.78 -37.83
C VAL A 461 23.06 0.44 -39.28
N ILE A 462 22.10 1.11 -39.90
CA ILE A 462 21.69 0.84 -41.30
C ILE A 462 22.88 0.94 -42.28
N PRO A 463 23.60 2.08 -42.37
CA PRO A 463 24.70 2.20 -43.32
C PRO A 463 25.86 1.27 -42.99
N VAL A 464 26.18 1.09 -41.70
CA VAL A 464 27.30 0.25 -41.26
C VAL A 464 27.01 -1.23 -41.56
N ALA A 465 25.82 -1.72 -41.24
CA ALA A 465 25.40 -3.09 -41.54
C ALA A 465 25.36 -3.35 -43.06
N TYR A 466 24.87 -2.40 -43.85
CA TYR A 466 24.84 -2.51 -45.31
C TYR A 466 26.27 -2.55 -45.90
N GLY A 467 27.19 -1.72 -45.40
CA GLY A 467 28.61 -1.78 -45.76
C GLY A 467 29.21 -3.16 -45.47
N PHE A 468 29.00 -3.68 -44.25
CA PHE A 468 29.49 -5.01 -43.87
C PHE A 468 28.77 -6.17 -44.58
N ALA A 469 27.57 -5.99 -45.12
CA ALA A 469 26.85 -7.02 -45.86
C ALA A 469 27.21 -7.01 -47.36
N ARG A 470 27.22 -5.84 -48.01
CA ARG A 470 27.20 -5.72 -49.47
C ARG A 470 28.44 -5.11 -50.10
N LEU A 471 29.06 -4.13 -49.45
CA LEU A 471 30.22 -3.45 -50.05
C LEU A 471 31.47 -4.30 -49.92
N GLN A 472 32.32 -4.27 -50.95
CA GLN A 472 33.63 -4.90 -50.94
C GLN A 472 34.66 -3.87 -50.47
N ALA A 473 35.38 -4.17 -49.40
CA ALA A 473 36.43 -3.32 -48.88
C ALA A 473 37.55 -4.19 -48.26
N PRO A 474 38.83 -3.80 -48.41
CA PRO A 474 39.93 -4.52 -47.79
C PRO A 474 39.79 -4.51 -46.26
N GLY A 475 40.07 -5.63 -45.60
CA GLY A 475 40.04 -5.74 -44.13
C GLY A 475 38.64 -5.75 -43.48
N LYS A 476 37.56 -5.73 -44.27
CA LYS A 476 36.16 -5.65 -43.77
C LYS A 476 35.81 -6.74 -42.74
N ASN A 477 36.25 -7.97 -42.96
CA ASN A 477 35.96 -9.07 -42.03
C ASN A 477 36.68 -8.91 -40.69
N THR A 478 37.92 -8.40 -40.71
CA THR A 478 38.68 -8.09 -39.48
C THR A 478 38.02 -6.97 -38.70
N MET A 479 37.60 -5.88 -39.37
CA MET A 479 36.86 -4.79 -38.74
C MET A 479 35.52 -5.25 -38.16
N PHE A 480 34.82 -6.15 -38.85
CA PHE A 480 33.59 -6.74 -38.35
C PHE A 480 33.83 -7.63 -37.12
N LEU A 481 34.90 -8.41 -37.11
CA LEU A 481 35.29 -9.23 -35.96
C LEU A 481 35.65 -8.34 -34.76
N LEU A 482 36.39 -7.25 -34.98
CA LEU A 482 36.70 -6.27 -33.94
C LEU A 482 35.43 -5.62 -33.37
N LEU A 483 34.46 -5.27 -34.23
CA LEU A 483 33.15 -4.79 -33.80
C LEU A 483 32.45 -5.82 -32.90
N LEU A 484 32.43 -7.10 -33.28
CA LEU A 484 31.82 -8.17 -32.48
C LEU A 484 32.50 -8.37 -31.12
N SER A 485 33.83 -8.26 -31.07
CA SER A 485 34.59 -8.37 -29.81
C SER A 485 34.15 -7.34 -28.76
N THR A 486 33.63 -6.18 -29.16
CA THR A 486 33.12 -5.17 -28.21
C THR A 486 31.92 -5.66 -27.39
N MET A 487 31.14 -6.63 -27.90
CA MET A 487 30.01 -7.21 -27.19
C MET A 487 30.43 -8.10 -26.01
N MET A 488 31.69 -8.51 -25.96
CA MET A 488 32.24 -9.32 -24.87
C MET A 488 32.58 -8.47 -23.64
N ILE A 489 32.61 -7.14 -23.78
CA ILE A 489 32.92 -6.23 -22.68
C ILE A 489 31.66 -6.08 -21.81
N PRO A 490 31.70 -6.47 -20.52
CA PRO A 490 30.55 -6.36 -19.65
C PRO A 490 30.25 -4.90 -19.32
N PHE A 491 28.97 -4.53 -19.37
CA PHE A 491 28.50 -3.16 -19.14
C PHE A 491 29.07 -2.49 -17.85
N PRO A 492 29.16 -3.16 -16.68
CA PRO A 492 29.72 -2.55 -15.47
C PRO A 492 31.17 -2.05 -15.61
N VAL A 493 31.98 -2.66 -16.48
CA VAL A 493 33.37 -2.23 -16.72
C VAL A 493 33.42 -0.92 -17.51
N LEU A 494 32.46 -0.70 -18.40
CA LEU A 494 32.37 0.53 -19.18
C LEU A 494 31.81 1.70 -18.37
N LEU A 495 31.04 1.43 -17.32
CA LEU A 495 30.26 2.43 -16.58
C LEU A 495 31.12 3.55 -16.00
N ILE A 496 32.18 3.22 -15.26
CA ILE A 496 33.04 4.21 -14.59
C ILE A 496 33.73 5.12 -15.64
N PRO A 497 34.41 4.56 -16.67
CA PRO A 497 34.97 5.38 -17.74
C PRO A 497 33.93 6.27 -18.45
N THR A 498 32.76 5.73 -18.81
CA THR A 498 31.73 6.52 -19.51
C THR A 498 31.16 7.63 -18.62
N TYR A 499 31.05 7.39 -17.32
CA TYR A 499 30.66 8.41 -16.36
C TYR A 499 31.65 9.56 -16.29
N GLU A 500 32.95 9.28 -16.18
CA GLU A 500 33.98 10.32 -16.18
C GLU A 500 34.04 11.08 -17.52
N ILE A 501 33.79 10.42 -18.65
CA ILE A 501 33.64 11.11 -19.95
C ILE A 501 32.47 12.09 -19.92
N PHE A 502 31.26 11.67 -19.53
CA PHE A 502 30.11 12.57 -19.51
C PHE A 502 30.23 13.67 -18.45
N LYS A 503 30.90 13.39 -17.34
CA LYS A 503 31.26 14.38 -16.33
C LYS A 503 32.19 15.45 -16.88
N SER A 504 33.29 15.05 -17.54
CA SER A 504 34.24 16.00 -18.14
C SER A 504 33.62 16.82 -19.27
N LEU A 505 32.64 16.27 -19.99
CA LEU A 505 31.86 16.98 -21.01
C LEU A 505 30.74 17.87 -20.43
N GLY A 506 30.51 17.89 -19.11
CA GLY A 506 29.42 18.65 -18.49
C GLY A 506 28.02 18.15 -18.86
N MET A 507 27.89 16.90 -19.30
CA MET A 507 26.64 16.30 -19.76
C MET A 507 25.87 15.56 -18.66
N LEU A 508 26.46 15.40 -17.47
CA LEU A 508 25.76 14.83 -16.32
C LEU A 508 24.55 15.69 -15.95
N ASN A 509 23.57 15.04 -15.31
CA ASN A 509 22.32 15.66 -14.92
C ASN A 509 21.45 16.14 -16.10
N THR A 510 21.69 15.61 -17.30
CA THR A 510 20.89 15.84 -18.52
C THR A 510 20.50 14.50 -19.15
N LEU A 511 19.68 14.53 -20.21
CA LEU A 511 19.33 13.32 -20.96
C LEU A 511 20.40 12.87 -21.96
N TRP A 512 21.43 13.69 -22.24
CA TRP A 512 22.46 13.41 -23.26
C TRP A 512 23.13 12.04 -23.11
N PRO A 513 23.60 11.64 -21.90
CA PRO A 513 24.27 10.35 -21.72
C PRO A 513 23.43 9.13 -22.12
N LEU A 514 22.10 9.29 -22.09
CA LEU A 514 21.13 8.21 -22.28
C LEU A 514 20.83 7.89 -23.74
N PHE A 515 21.19 8.76 -24.69
CA PHE A 515 20.90 8.52 -26.11
C PHE A 515 22.07 8.77 -27.05
N ILE A 516 23.04 9.62 -26.69
CA ILE A 516 24.07 10.06 -27.64
C ILE A 516 24.92 8.90 -28.17
N ARG A 517 25.17 7.88 -27.34
CA ARG A 517 25.95 6.69 -27.71
C ARG A 517 25.29 5.88 -28.83
N SER A 518 23.97 5.94 -28.95
CA SER A 518 23.23 5.24 -30.02
C SER A 518 23.55 5.75 -31.42
N PHE A 519 24.09 6.97 -31.56
CA PHE A 519 24.54 7.51 -32.84
C PHE A 519 25.91 6.96 -33.29
N PHE A 520 26.61 6.24 -32.41
CA PHE A 520 27.93 5.65 -32.70
C PHE A 520 27.85 4.14 -33.01
N GLY A 521 26.64 3.64 -33.26
CA GLY A 521 26.40 2.25 -33.64
C GLY A 521 26.18 1.31 -32.46
N SER A 522 25.68 0.13 -32.79
CA SER A 522 25.51 -0.99 -31.84
C SER A 522 26.02 -2.25 -32.51
N ALA A 523 27.02 -2.90 -31.92
CA ALA A 523 27.60 -4.12 -32.48
C ALA A 523 26.55 -5.23 -32.67
N PHE A 524 25.64 -5.40 -31.69
CA PHE A 524 24.56 -6.39 -31.77
C PHE A 524 23.58 -6.10 -32.91
N PHE A 525 23.06 -4.87 -32.99
CA PHE A 525 22.09 -4.52 -34.03
C PHE A 525 22.74 -4.47 -35.42
N THR A 526 24.01 -4.09 -35.51
CA THR A 526 24.80 -4.15 -36.74
C THR A 526 24.97 -5.58 -37.21
N PHE A 527 25.32 -6.50 -36.31
CA PHE A 527 25.38 -7.92 -36.63
C PHE A 527 24.02 -8.43 -37.11
N LEU A 528 22.94 -8.19 -36.37
CA LEU A 528 21.60 -8.66 -36.70
C LEU A 528 21.14 -8.15 -38.07
N LEU A 529 21.23 -6.83 -38.30
CA LEU A 529 20.81 -6.24 -39.57
C LEU A 529 21.68 -6.69 -40.74
N ARG A 530 22.99 -6.89 -40.50
CA ARG A 530 23.90 -7.45 -41.50
C ARG A 530 23.49 -8.88 -41.87
N GLN A 531 23.18 -9.74 -40.90
CA GLN A 531 22.72 -11.11 -41.19
C GLN A 531 21.46 -11.09 -42.06
N PHE A 532 20.52 -10.20 -41.75
CA PHE A 532 19.32 -10.03 -42.56
C PHE A 532 19.65 -9.55 -43.97
N PHE A 533 20.44 -8.48 -44.12
CA PHE A 533 20.84 -7.98 -45.43
C PHE A 533 21.55 -9.06 -46.27
N MET A 534 22.36 -9.93 -45.67
CA MET A 534 22.99 -11.04 -46.41
C MET A 534 21.99 -12.07 -46.95
N SER A 535 20.84 -12.24 -46.31
CA SER A 535 19.79 -13.18 -46.74
C SER A 535 18.99 -12.69 -47.95
N VAL A 536 19.01 -11.39 -48.24
CA VAL A 536 18.32 -10.83 -49.41
C VAL A 536 19.06 -11.28 -50.69
N PRO A 537 18.36 -11.77 -51.74
CA PRO A 537 18.98 -12.15 -53.01
C PRO A 537 19.69 -10.96 -53.68
N ARG A 538 20.86 -11.19 -54.30
CA ARG A 538 21.67 -10.11 -54.91
C ARG A 538 21.06 -9.58 -56.21
N GLU A 539 20.30 -10.41 -56.88
CA GLU A 539 19.65 -10.15 -58.17
C GLU A 539 18.71 -8.93 -58.09
N LEU A 540 18.09 -8.70 -56.92
CA LEU A 540 17.23 -7.54 -56.67
C LEU A 540 18.02 -6.22 -56.69
N GLU A 541 19.26 -6.23 -56.19
CA GLU A 541 20.14 -5.07 -56.19
C GLU A 541 20.74 -4.84 -57.57
N GLU A 542 21.09 -5.91 -58.29
CA GLU A 542 21.59 -5.85 -59.66
C GLU A 542 20.54 -5.30 -60.62
N ALA A 543 19.28 -5.75 -60.51
CA ALA A 543 18.16 -5.21 -61.27
C ALA A 543 17.99 -3.70 -61.03
N ALA A 544 17.99 -3.26 -59.76
CA ALA A 544 17.89 -1.84 -59.44
C ALA A 544 19.08 -1.02 -59.97
N ARG A 545 20.30 -1.59 -60.00
CA ARG A 545 21.47 -0.93 -60.60
C ARG A 545 21.36 -0.83 -62.12
N ILE A 546 20.79 -1.83 -62.78
CA ILE A 546 20.47 -1.79 -64.22
C ILE A 546 19.46 -0.65 -64.50
N ASP A 547 18.50 -0.44 -63.60
CA ASP A 547 17.55 0.69 -63.64
C ASP A 547 18.18 2.06 -63.25
N GLY A 548 19.50 2.12 -63.09
CA GLY A 548 20.24 3.36 -62.79
C GLY A 548 20.21 3.79 -61.31
N ALA A 549 19.82 2.91 -60.38
CA ALA A 549 19.90 3.23 -58.96
C ALA A 549 21.34 3.22 -58.45
N ASN A 550 21.76 4.32 -57.81
CA ASN A 550 23.02 4.37 -57.07
C ASN A 550 22.94 3.58 -55.75
N THR A 551 24.08 3.34 -55.10
CA THR A 551 24.15 2.52 -53.87
C THR A 551 23.23 3.00 -52.73
N LEU A 552 23.09 4.32 -52.53
CA LEU A 552 22.18 4.88 -51.51
C LEU A 552 20.71 4.66 -51.90
N ARG A 553 20.39 4.79 -53.18
CA ARG A 553 19.05 4.54 -53.71
C ARG A 553 18.68 3.06 -53.62
N VAL A 554 19.62 2.14 -53.87
CA VAL A 554 19.43 0.70 -53.64
C VAL A 554 19.17 0.42 -52.16
N LEU A 555 19.97 1.01 -51.25
CA LEU A 555 19.76 0.87 -49.81
C LEU A 555 18.36 1.35 -49.40
N TRP A 556 17.98 2.57 -49.79
CA TRP A 556 16.73 3.19 -49.35
C TRP A 556 15.48 2.60 -50.00
N ASN A 557 15.52 2.31 -51.30
CA ASN A 557 14.34 1.90 -52.07
C ASN A 557 14.18 0.37 -52.18
N VAL A 558 15.24 -0.42 -52.00
CA VAL A 558 15.20 -1.88 -52.14
C VAL A 558 15.46 -2.55 -50.79
N MET A 559 16.60 -2.27 -50.17
CA MET A 559 17.02 -2.99 -48.96
C MET A 559 16.17 -2.64 -47.74
N LEU A 560 15.89 -1.36 -47.47
CA LEU A 560 15.10 -0.97 -46.30
C LEU A 560 13.65 -1.50 -46.33
N PRO A 561 12.90 -1.43 -47.45
CA PRO A 561 11.55 -1.97 -47.51
C PRO A 561 11.48 -3.49 -47.29
N LEU A 562 12.46 -4.24 -47.81
CA LEU A 562 12.56 -5.69 -47.61
C LEU A 562 13.01 -6.03 -46.18
N SER A 563 13.77 -5.15 -45.54
CA SER A 563 14.25 -5.32 -44.16
C SER A 563 13.31 -4.82 -43.08
N LYS A 564 12.05 -4.45 -43.40
CA LYS A 564 11.05 -4.04 -42.41
C LYS A 564 10.94 -4.99 -41.21
N PRO A 565 10.90 -6.33 -41.35
CA PRO A 565 10.84 -7.23 -40.19
C PRO A 565 12.06 -7.12 -39.26
N ALA A 566 13.26 -7.00 -39.81
CA ALA A 566 14.50 -6.82 -39.03
C ALA A 566 14.56 -5.45 -38.36
N LEU A 567 14.17 -4.40 -39.08
CA LEU A 567 14.11 -3.03 -38.55
C LEU A 567 13.10 -2.93 -37.40
N LEU A 568 11.91 -3.52 -37.55
CA LEU A 568 10.92 -3.60 -36.48
C LEU A 568 11.46 -4.32 -35.26
N THR A 569 12.16 -5.44 -35.45
CA THR A 569 12.81 -6.19 -34.37
C THR A 569 13.81 -5.31 -33.60
N ILE A 570 14.67 -4.57 -34.31
CA ILE A 570 15.60 -3.61 -33.71
C ILE A 570 14.84 -2.52 -32.94
N GLY A 571 13.77 -2.00 -33.52
CA GLY A 571 12.93 -0.98 -32.91
C GLY A 571 12.27 -1.45 -31.61
N ILE A 572 11.72 -2.66 -31.61
CA ILE A 572 11.09 -3.27 -30.43
C ILE A 572 12.12 -3.48 -29.33
N PHE A 573 13.30 -4.06 -29.63
CA PHE A 573 14.35 -4.23 -28.63
C PHE A 573 14.85 -2.90 -28.08
N THR A 574 15.02 -1.89 -28.94
CA THR A 574 15.44 -0.56 -28.53
C THR A 574 14.41 0.09 -27.61
N PHE A 575 13.13 0.05 -27.96
CA PHE A 575 12.06 0.55 -27.11
C PHE A 575 12.04 -0.16 -25.77
N TRP A 576 11.97 -1.50 -25.79
CA TRP A 576 11.85 -2.32 -24.58
C TRP A 576 13.02 -2.09 -23.63
N TRP A 577 14.26 -2.07 -24.16
CA TRP A 577 15.46 -1.86 -23.37
C TRP A 577 15.50 -0.48 -22.70
N ASN A 578 15.27 0.58 -23.48
CA ASN A 578 15.37 1.94 -22.97
C ASN A 578 14.20 2.31 -22.05
N TRP A 579 12.99 1.81 -22.34
CA TRP A 579 11.81 2.05 -21.52
C TRP A 579 11.96 1.42 -20.12
N ASN A 580 12.51 0.20 -20.04
CA ASN A 580 12.72 -0.51 -18.77
C ASN A 580 14.06 -0.19 -18.08
N SER A 581 14.87 0.72 -18.64
CA SER A 581 16.18 1.04 -18.07
C SER A 581 16.04 1.86 -16.79
N PHE A 582 16.55 1.30 -15.69
CA PHE A 582 16.60 1.96 -14.39
C PHE A 582 18.02 2.44 -14.05
N PHE A 583 18.97 1.49 -14.03
CA PHE A 583 20.28 1.69 -13.45
C PHE A 583 21.11 2.73 -14.19
N GLU A 584 21.09 2.71 -15.53
CA GLU A 584 21.86 3.67 -16.33
C GLU A 584 21.34 5.12 -16.18
N PRO A 585 20.04 5.42 -16.35
CA PRO A 585 19.50 6.74 -16.05
C PRO A 585 19.76 7.22 -14.62
N PHE A 586 19.66 6.32 -13.64
CA PHE A 586 19.89 6.64 -12.23
C PHE A 586 21.34 7.09 -11.95
N VAL A 587 22.33 6.54 -12.67
CA VAL A 587 23.73 6.93 -12.52
C VAL A 587 24.01 8.31 -13.11
N TYR A 588 23.40 8.67 -14.24
CA TYR A 588 23.72 9.92 -14.95
C TYR A 588 22.84 11.11 -14.59
N VAL A 589 21.63 10.87 -14.07
CA VAL A 589 20.64 11.91 -13.81
C VAL A 589 20.34 11.99 -12.32
N SER A 590 20.52 13.17 -11.73
CA SER A 590 20.26 13.40 -10.30
C SER A 590 19.10 14.39 -10.05
N ASN A 591 18.79 15.26 -11.01
CA ASN A 591 17.66 16.19 -10.95
C ASN A 591 16.38 15.45 -11.32
N ILE A 592 15.40 15.53 -10.41
CA ILE A 592 14.12 14.84 -10.54
C ILE A 592 13.41 15.19 -11.84
N LYS A 593 13.48 16.46 -12.30
CA LYS A 593 12.85 16.89 -13.56
C LYS A 593 13.35 16.15 -14.80
N ASN A 594 14.53 15.56 -14.75
CA ASN A 594 15.16 14.83 -15.86
C ASN A 594 15.04 13.30 -15.72
N PHE A 595 14.39 12.80 -14.67
CA PHE A 595 14.23 11.36 -14.49
C PHE A 595 13.40 10.72 -15.61
N THR A 596 13.76 9.49 -15.97
CA THR A 596 12.93 8.60 -16.78
C THR A 596 11.84 7.97 -15.91
N VAL A 597 10.81 7.40 -16.54
CA VAL A 597 9.61 6.85 -15.89
C VAL A 597 9.97 5.74 -14.92
N THR A 598 10.95 4.90 -15.26
CA THR A 598 11.42 3.80 -14.42
C THR A 598 12.19 4.30 -13.20
N VAL A 599 12.98 5.37 -13.33
CA VAL A 599 13.63 6.03 -12.19
C VAL A 599 12.59 6.74 -11.33
N GLY A 600 11.71 7.54 -11.93
CA GLY A 600 10.64 8.26 -11.24
C GLY A 600 9.69 7.33 -10.47
N LEU A 601 9.40 6.14 -11.01
CA LEU A 601 8.60 5.12 -10.32
C LEU A 601 9.24 4.65 -9.01
N ALA A 602 10.58 4.56 -8.95
CA ALA A 602 11.28 4.17 -7.72
C ALA A 602 11.13 5.22 -6.60
N PHE A 603 10.91 6.50 -6.95
CA PHE A 603 10.72 7.58 -5.97
C PHE A 603 9.34 7.60 -5.31
N PHE A 604 8.36 6.80 -5.78
CA PHE A 604 7.16 6.49 -4.99
C PHE A 604 7.47 5.68 -3.71
N LYS A 605 8.68 5.12 -3.59
CA LYS A 605 9.20 4.45 -2.39
C LYS A 605 10.08 5.38 -1.53
N GLY A 606 9.78 6.68 -1.48
CA GLY A 606 10.54 7.66 -0.71
C GLY A 606 10.65 7.33 0.79
N GLN A 607 11.69 7.85 1.44
CA GLN A 607 12.20 7.43 2.77
C GLN A 607 11.22 7.42 3.96
N TYR A 608 10.03 8.04 3.87
CA TYR A 608 9.14 8.20 5.03
C TYR A 608 7.63 7.91 4.79
N VAL A 609 7.16 7.70 3.56
CA VAL A 609 5.75 7.32 3.29
C VAL A 609 5.67 6.36 2.11
N TYR A 610 5.27 5.10 2.37
CA TYR A 610 5.13 4.07 1.35
C TYR A 610 3.70 4.05 0.78
N ASN A 611 3.43 4.88 -0.23
CA ASN A 611 2.12 4.87 -0.90
C ASN A 611 2.02 3.71 -1.90
N TYR A 612 1.84 2.48 -1.41
CA TYR A 612 1.78 1.28 -2.25
C TYR A 612 0.70 1.36 -3.33
N HIS A 613 -0.44 1.96 -3.02
CA HIS A 613 -1.57 2.09 -3.95
C HIS A 613 -1.21 2.98 -5.17
N TRP A 614 -0.49 4.08 -4.95
CA TRP A 614 0.04 4.91 -6.05
C TRP A 614 1.16 4.23 -6.81
N LEU A 615 2.07 3.53 -6.12
CA LEU A 615 3.12 2.77 -6.78
C LEU A 615 2.55 1.70 -7.72
N MET A 616 1.51 0.98 -7.28
CA MET A 616 0.83 -0.02 -8.11
C MET A 616 0.11 0.64 -9.30
N ALA A 617 -0.55 1.79 -9.10
CA ALA A 617 -1.20 2.53 -10.17
C ALA A 617 -0.19 3.09 -11.20
N ALA A 618 0.84 3.82 -10.75
CA ALA A 618 1.92 4.31 -11.61
C ALA A 618 2.62 3.17 -12.34
N GLY A 619 2.98 2.09 -11.63
CA GLY A 619 3.60 0.90 -12.20
C GLY A 619 2.73 0.24 -13.29
N MET A 620 1.42 0.14 -13.06
CA MET A 620 0.48 -0.37 -14.06
C MET A 620 0.50 0.49 -15.33
N THR A 621 0.50 1.83 -15.19
CA THR A 621 0.58 2.72 -16.36
C THR A 621 1.89 2.54 -17.12
N THR A 622 3.01 2.35 -16.44
CA THR A 622 4.34 2.22 -17.07
C THR A 622 4.45 0.96 -17.94
N ILE A 623 3.68 -0.09 -17.62
CA ILE A 623 3.65 -1.34 -18.39
C ILE A 623 2.74 -1.23 -19.63
N VAL A 624 1.73 -0.34 -19.63
CA VAL A 624 0.77 -0.22 -20.75
C VAL A 624 1.45 -0.04 -22.11
N PRO A 625 2.45 0.85 -22.29
CA PRO A 625 3.13 1.01 -23.58
C PRO A 625 3.83 -0.27 -24.06
N ILE A 626 4.35 -1.08 -23.15
CA ILE A 626 5.00 -2.36 -23.47
C ILE A 626 3.95 -3.37 -23.95
N ILE A 627 2.79 -3.44 -23.28
CA ILE A 627 1.68 -4.31 -23.68
C ILE A 627 1.16 -3.92 -25.07
N VAL A 628 0.96 -2.62 -25.30
CA VAL A 628 0.53 -2.11 -26.62
C VAL A 628 1.55 -2.48 -27.69
N LEU A 629 2.85 -2.23 -27.43
CA LEU A 629 3.91 -2.61 -28.36
C LEU A 629 3.91 -4.10 -28.66
N PHE A 630 3.72 -4.96 -27.65
CA PHE A 630 3.65 -6.41 -27.83
C PHE A 630 2.50 -6.81 -28.78
N PHE A 631 1.29 -6.29 -28.56
CA PHE A 631 0.14 -6.61 -29.42
C PHE A 631 0.28 -6.08 -30.85
N LEU A 632 0.96 -4.94 -31.04
CA LEU A 632 1.30 -4.42 -32.37
C LEU A 632 2.39 -5.27 -33.05
N ALA A 633 3.36 -5.76 -32.28
CA ALA A 633 4.51 -6.52 -32.78
C ALA A 633 4.25 -8.02 -33.00
N GLN A 634 3.27 -8.62 -32.33
CA GLN A 634 3.06 -10.08 -32.28
C GLN A 634 2.98 -10.75 -33.68
N ARG A 635 2.35 -10.09 -34.66
CA ARG A 635 2.21 -10.64 -36.03
C ARG A 635 3.56 -10.79 -36.72
N TYR A 636 4.46 -9.84 -36.52
CA TYR A 636 5.80 -9.84 -37.12
C TYR A 636 6.75 -10.84 -36.45
N PHE A 637 6.61 -11.06 -35.13
CA PHE A 637 7.35 -12.12 -34.44
C PHE A 637 7.00 -13.51 -34.98
N ILE A 638 5.73 -13.76 -35.31
CA ILE A 638 5.27 -15.04 -35.85
C ILE A 638 5.79 -15.25 -37.29
N GLU A 639 5.77 -14.21 -38.13
CA GLU A 639 6.30 -14.25 -39.51
C GLU A 639 7.82 -14.47 -39.54
N GLY A 640 8.57 -13.83 -38.63
CA GLY A 640 10.03 -13.99 -38.54
C GLY A 640 10.50 -15.39 -38.14
N ILE A 641 9.70 -16.14 -37.37
CA ILE A 641 9.99 -17.54 -36.99
C ILE A 641 9.74 -18.51 -38.16
N GLN A 642 8.86 -18.16 -39.10
CA GLN A 642 8.57 -19.03 -40.25
C GLN A 642 9.71 -19.05 -41.29
N LEU A 643 10.50 -17.98 -41.39
CA LEU A 643 11.65 -17.90 -42.29
C LEU A 643 12.82 -18.80 -41.87
N THR A 644 12.90 -19.22 -40.60
CA THR A 644 13.92 -20.19 -40.13
C THR A 644 13.48 -21.65 -40.28
N GLY A 645 12.23 -21.91 -40.67
CA GLY A 645 11.66 -23.25 -40.85
C GLY A 645 11.76 -23.84 -42.26
N LEU A 646 12.16 -23.06 -43.27
CA LEU A 646 12.39 -23.55 -44.63
C LEU A 646 13.84 -24.05 -44.78
N LYS A 647 14.13 -25.18 -44.15
CA LYS A 647 15.15 -26.12 -44.61
C LYS A 647 14.42 -27.41 -45.01
N GLY A 648 14.13 -27.49 -46.30
CA GLY A 648 13.45 -28.59 -46.99
C GLY A 648 13.22 -28.17 -48.42
#